data_AF-A0A956R4B5-F1
#
_entry.id   AF-A0A956R4B5-F1
#
_cell.length_a   1.000
_cell.length_b   1.000
_cell.length_c   1.000
_cell.angle_alpha   90.00
_cell.angle_beta   90.00
_cell.angle_gamma   90.00
#
_symmetry.space_group_name_H-M   'P 1'
#
loop_
_entity.id
_entity.type
_entity.pdbx_description
1 polymer ?
#
loop_
_entity_poly.entity_id
_entity_poly.type
_entity_poly.pdbx_seq_one_letter_code
_entity_poly.pdbx_strand_id
1 'polypeptide(L)'
;MRWLLGVLLASACGRNDLTLSSGGTADDGSGSDASDSGPDGTDTLDTSAGPDDTSTDTTPPQCGNGAVDPGEECDGFDLQGLSCASFGFSGGTLACSASCSFDLQGCTSAACGNGLLEPGEQCDGSNLGGQSCTSLGFAGGVLGCTGGCSFDTGDCFDFSCGNGLLEPGETCDGSDLGGETCISLGFSGGQLQCEFDCGDFDLSECFDAEDDCCLAHGAPGCIDPDCEAEICDVDPFCCSTEWDQICADEANGQGGGDLGCTVCTCGNGGIDGGEACDGANLGGQTCVSLGFDGGPLGCAPDCSAFDVSGCFIDSCGNGVVDGTDVCDGPDLAGQSCASLGFVGGVLGCAPDCSGFDTSACVGGTCGNGVVDGTDVCDGADLAGQTCITLGFDGGPLGCAPDCSAFDVSGCFIDSCGNGVIDGTDVCDGPDLAGQTCVSLGFMGGVLGCAPDCSGFDTSACVGATCGNGVIEGGEICDGADLAGLDCTTLGFAGGNLNCLGDCSSFDTSGCTGAGDDCCAPNGSPGCNDPDCESTVCAVNPFCCFVDWDALCADIATGANGGGNECLVCTCGNGVLDGNEACDGADLGGESCASLGLGGGVLGCLGDCSSLDTSGCAGGPTCGDGLAEGPEVCDGADLGGESCVSLGLGGGALACLGDCSGFDTSGCVGAVCGDGVAEGPEACDGADLAGQSCASLGFSAGMLACAADCSFDTSGCTAAAGDCCTATGLMGCADPTCTADICAIDPSCCGVGWDAVCAAAASGSDGAGNACLVCGFGCAQPLCQTGTEQASCQATNQCVADVCAIDAFCCANAWDGLCVNEVGSICGLVCP
;
A
#
# COMPACT_ATOMS: atom_id res chain seq x y z
N MET A 1 -10.60 -23.46 45.29
CA MET A 1 -10.20 -24.78 45.84
C MET A 1 -10.30 -25.81 44.71
N ARG A 2 -9.21 -26.53 44.37
CA ARG A 2 -9.17 -27.71 43.45
C ARG A 2 -9.72 -27.50 42.02
N TRP A 3 -8.99 -27.71 40.93
CA TRP A 3 -7.62 -28.18 40.69
C TRP A 3 -7.00 -27.37 39.55
N LEU A 4 -5.71 -27.01 39.68
CA LEU A 4 -4.87 -26.50 38.58
C LEU A 4 -3.75 -27.51 38.35
N LEU A 5 -3.43 -27.81 37.09
CA LEU A 5 -2.29 -28.61 36.66
C LEU A 5 -1.72 -27.99 35.37
N GLY A 6 -0.43 -27.61 35.38
CA GLY A 6 0.20 -26.78 34.34
C GLY A 6 1.28 -25.90 34.96
N VAL A 7 2.33 -26.49 35.56
CA VAL A 7 3.64 -26.80 34.94
C VAL A 7 4.60 -25.60 34.95
N LEU A 8 5.77 -25.81 35.56
CA LEU A 8 6.87 -24.86 35.68
C LEU A 8 8.18 -25.59 35.39
N LEU A 9 9.12 -24.85 34.77
CA LEU A 9 10.58 -25.07 34.69
C LEU A 9 11.19 -26.08 33.68
N ALA A 10 12.24 -25.53 33.06
CA ALA A 10 13.50 -26.13 32.63
C ALA A 10 13.61 -26.78 31.24
N SER A 11 14.44 -26.11 30.44
CA SER A 11 15.09 -26.54 29.21
C SER A 11 15.79 -27.91 29.28
N ALA A 12 15.97 -28.50 28.08
CA ALA A 12 16.82 -29.63 27.74
C ALA A 12 16.36 -31.05 28.17
N CYS A 13 15.75 -31.80 27.24
CA CYS A 13 16.53 -32.65 26.32
C CYS A 13 15.64 -33.56 25.44
N GLY A 14 15.79 -33.51 24.10
CA GLY A 14 15.70 -34.74 23.29
C GLY A 14 14.82 -34.76 22.02
N ARG A 15 15.44 -34.42 20.87
CA ARG A 15 15.27 -35.03 19.51
C ARG A 15 13.91 -34.83 18.78
N ASN A 16 13.86 -34.58 17.47
CA ASN A 16 14.86 -34.74 16.42
C ASN A 16 14.85 -33.58 15.39
N ASP A 17 16.06 -33.16 15.03
CA ASP A 17 16.53 -32.33 13.90
C ASP A 17 16.24 -33.06 12.55
N LEU A 18 16.16 -32.50 11.33
CA LEU A 18 16.82 -31.37 10.64
C LEU A 18 15.84 -30.76 9.60
N THR A 19 15.73 -29.46 9.31
CA THR A 19 16.68 -28.49 8.68
C THR A 19 17.27 -28.97 7.32
N LEU A 20 16.84 -28.40 6.18
CA LEU A 20 17.18 -27.11 5.53
C LEU A 20 18.53 -27.06 4.77
N SER A 21 18.42 -26.60 3.53
CA SER A 21 19.40 -25.82 2.75
C SER A 21 20.48 -26.54 1.89
N SER A 22 20.32 -26.32 0.58
CA SER A 22 21.32 -25.85 -0.38
C SER A 22 22.72 -26.49 -0.47
N GLY A 23 22.97 -27.13 -1.62
CA GLY A 23 24.12 -26.78 -2.47
C GLY A 23 25.41 -27.57 -2.31
N GLY A 24 26.18 -27.61 -3.41
CA GLY A 24 27.64 -27.74 -3.33
C GLY A 24 28.27 -29.06 -3.80
N THR A 25 28.55 -29.12 -5.11
CA THR A 25 29.86 -29.49 -5.71
C THR A 25 30.52 -30.85 -5.41
N ALA A 26 31.04 -31.46 -6.48
CA ALA A 26 31.84 -32.68 -6.44
C ALA A 26 33.29 -32.46 -5.96
N ASP A 27 33.92 -33.50 -5.40
CA ASP A 27 35.18 -34.03 -5.95
C ASP A 27 35.50 -35.47 -5.47
N ASP A 28 36.46 -36.13 -6.13
CA ASP A 28 36.86 -37.53 -5.94
C ASP A 28 37.53 -37.88 -4.59
N GLY A 29 37.42 -39.15 -4.14
CA GLY A 29 38.22 -39.66 -3.00
C GLY A 29 37.98 -41.11 -2.58
N SER A 30 38.65 -42.08 -3.21
CA SER A 30 38.55 -43.51 -2.88
C SER A 30 39.35 -43.94 -1.63
N GLY A 31 38.89 -45.01 -0.94
CA GLY A 31 39.69 -45.77 0.04
C GLY A 31 38.80 -46.49 1.06
N SER A 32 38.35 -47.74 0.85
CA SER A 32 39.08 -49.02 0.86
C SER A 32 39.23 -49.65 2.25
N ASP A 33 38.90 -50.95 2.31
CA ASP A 33 39.36 -51.95 3.30
C ASP A 33 38.83 -51.88 4.75
N ALA A 34 38.52 -52.99 5.43
CA ALA A 34 38.40 -54.41 5.01
C ALA A 34 37.84 -55.28 6.17
N SER A 35 37.69 -56.59 5.90
CA SER A 35 37.75 -57.73 6.85
C SER A 35 36.51 -58.02 7.72
N ASP A 36 36.21 -59.25 8.15
CA ASP A 36 36.88 -60.56 7.99
C ASP A 36 35.90 -61.76 8.19
N SER A 37 36.32 -62.96 7.76
CA SER A 37 36.01 -64.30 8.28
C SER A 37 34.58 -64.89 8.21
N GLY A 38 34.48 -66.08 7.58
CA GLY A 38 33.27 -66.93 7.50
C GLY A 38 33.01 -67.82 8.74
N PRO A 39 32.17 -68.87 8.62
CA PRO A 39 32.63 -70.07 7.89
C PRO A 39 31.57 -70.84 7.07
N ASP A 40 32.07 -71.67 6.14
CA ASP A 40 31.38 -72.82 5.52
C ASP A 40 31.58 -74.10 6.38
N GLY A 41 30.76 -75.14 6.20
CA GLY A 41 30.91 -76.40 6.95
C GLY A 41 29.93 -77.54 6.61
N THR A 42 30.29 -78.34 5.60
CA THR A 42 29.69 -79.64 5.17
C THR A 42 28.40 -79.52 4.32
N ASP A 43 28.24 -80.18 3.16
CA ASP A 43 28.91 -81.38 2.64
C ASP A 43 29.00 -81.45 1.09
N THR A 44 30.22 -81.49 0.52
CA THR A 44 30.61 -81.87 -0.87
C THR A 44 30.10 -81.09 -2.10
N LEU A 45 30.83 -80.88 -3.21
CA LEU A 45 32.27 -80.94 -3.58
C LEU A 45 32.36 -80.30 -5.00
N ASP A 46 33.15 -79.24 -5.23
CA ASP A 46 33.22 -78.60 -6.58
C ASP A 46 34.64 -78.17 -7.04
N THR A 47 34.80 -78.15 -8.37
CA THR A 47 35.89 -77.68 -9.23
C THR A 47 37.22 -78.46 -9.23
N SER A 48 37.37 -79.30 -10.25
CA SER A 48 38.50 -79.17 -11.19
C SER A 48 38.19 -79.91 -12.50
N ALA A 49 38.30 -79.18 -13.62
CA ALA A 49 38.43 -79.67 -14.99
C ALA A 49 37.21 -80.36 -15.66
N GLY A 50 36.67 -79.71 -16.70
CA GLY A 50 36.58 -80.38 -18.01
C GLY A 50 37.99 -80.56 -18.60
N PRO A 51 38.20 -81.48 -19.55
CA PRO A 51 37.45 -81.47 -20.81
C PRO A 51 36.65 -82.74 -21.07
N ASP A 52 35.99 -82.76 -22.23
CA ASP A 52 35.37 -83.93 -22.89
C ASP A 52 34.19 -84.54 -22.11
N ASP A 53 33.06 -84.89 -22.72
CA ASP A 53 32.64 -84.95 -24.12
C ASP A 53 31.09 -85.02 -24.03
N THR A 54 30.23 -84.44 -24.87
CA THR A 54 30.27 -84.29 -26.32
C THR A 54 29.28 -83.22 -26.79
N SER A 55 29.60 -82.54 -27.90
CA SER A 55 28.64 -82.20 -28.96
C SER A 55 27.38 -81.39 -28.59
N THR A 56 27.56 -80.06 -28.54
CA THR A 56 26.73 -79.08 -29.27
C THR A 56 25.31 -79.51 -29.67
N ASP A 57 24.30 -78.93 -29.02
CA ASP A 57 23.29 -78.20 -29.78
C ASP A 57 23.14 -76.80 -29.19
N THR A 58 23.69 -75.82 -29.89
CA THR A 58 23.51 -74.39 -29.60
C THR A 58 22.31 -73.91 -30.40
N THR A 59 21.11 -74.25 -29.97
CA THR A 59 19.94 -73.42 -30.28
C THR A 59 19.99 -72.22 -29.32
N PRO A 60 20.05 -70.98 -29.82
CA PRO A 60 19.73 -69.82 -28.98
C PRO A 60 18.32 -70.01 -28.38
N PRO A 61 17.97 -69.36 -27.27
CA PRO A 61 16.55 -69.19 -26.91
C PRO A 61 15.79 -68.73 -28.18
N GLN A 62 14.82 -69.53 -28.61
CA GLN A 62 14.10 -69.33 -29.87
C GLN A 62 12.67 -68.99 -29.56
N CYS A 63 12.43 -67.69 -29.46
CA CYS A 63 11.12 -67.15 -29.16
C CYS A 63 10.04 -67.67 -30.14
N GLY A 64 8.97 -68.23 -29.57
CA GLY A 64 7.89 -68.91 -30.28
C GLY A 64 8.05 -70.43 -30.38
N ASN A 65 8.86 -71.07 -29.52
CA ASN A 65 9.01 -72.52 -29.49
C ASN A 65 7.89 -73.26 -28.71
N GLY A 66 7.13 -72.53 -27.89
CA GLY A 66 6.00 -73.02 -27.10
C GLY A 66 6.32 -73.34 -25.63
N ALA A 67 7.49 -72.97 -25.11
CA ALA A 67 7.87 -73.07 -23.71
C ALA A 67 8.85 -71.94 -23.33
N VAL A 68 8.71 -71.37 -22.14
CA VAL A 68 9.59 -70.29 -21.64
C VAL A 68 10.95 -70.86 -21.23
N ASP A 69 12.01 -70.56 -21.98
CA ASP A 69 13.38 -71.02 -21.70
C ASP A 69 14.13 -70.08 -20.72
N PRO A 70 15.21 -70.55 -20.06
CA PRO A 70 15.99 -69.73 -19.12
C PRO A 70 16.62 -68.49 -19.78
N GLY A 71 16.00 -67.32 -19.55
CA GLY A 71 16.40 -66.03 -20.14
C GLY A 71 15.29 -65.34 -20.94
N GLU A 72 14.15 -66.00 -21.14
CA GLU A 72 12.94 -65.45 -21.75
C GLU A 72 11.91 -65.03 -20.68
N GLU A 73 11.12 -63.98 -20.93
CA GLU A 73 10.05 -63.55 -20.02
C GLU A 73 8.71 -64.24 -20.34
N CYS A 74 8.53 -64.63 -21.60
CA CYS A 74 7.37 -65.34 -22.15
C CYS A 74 7.82 -66.08 -23.42
N ASP A 75 7.03 -67.03 -23.94
CA ASP A 75 7.24 -67.60 -25.27
C ASP A 75 5.90 -67.72 -26.02
N GLY A 76 5.70 -66.90 -27.05
CA GLY A 76 4.53 -66.97 -27.93
C GLY A 76 3.19 -66.79 -27.21
N PHE A 77 2.52 -67.91 -26.88
CA PHE A 77 1.27 -67.94 -26.10
C PHE A 77 1.47 -68.33 -24.63
N ASP A 78 2.66 -68.80 -24.24
CA ASP A 78 3.00 -69.06 -22.84
C ASP A 78 3.45 -67.75 -22.17
N LEU A 79 2.47 -67.07 -21.58
CA LEU A 79 2.63 -65.82 -20.84
C LEU A 79 2.82 -66.05 -19.33
N GLN A 80 3.16 -67.28 -18.92
CA GLN A 80 3.28 -67.70 -17.51
C GLN A 80 2.01 -67.46 -16.66
N GLY A 81 0.85 -67.29 -17.31
CA GLY A 81 -0.43 -66.95 -16.67
C GLY A 81 -0.63 -65.46 -16.32
N LEU A 82 0.30 -64.59 -16.73
CA LEU A 82 0.16 -63.14 -16.58
C LEU A 82 -0.81 -62.56 -17.63
N SER A 83 -1.36 -61.39 -17.33
CA SER A 83 -2.24 -60.62 -18.23
C SER A 83 -1.95 -59.12 -18.10
N CYS A 84 -2.61 -58.29 -18.92
CA CYS A 84 -2.48 -56.82 -18.83
C CYS A 84 -2.77 -56.29 -17.41
N ALA A 85 -3.74 -56.89 -16.70
CA ALA A 85 -4.05 -56.57 -15.31
C ALA A 85 -2.89 -56.87 -14.33
N SER A 86 -1.99 -57.81 -14.68
CA SER A 86 -0.78 -58.09 -13.90
C SER A 86 0.27 -56.97 -13.98
N PHE A 87 0.16 -56.08 -14.97
CA PHE A 87 1.06 -54.95 -15.21
C PHE A 87 0.39 -53.59 -14.99
N GLY A 88 -0.80 -53.56 -14.35
CA GLY A 88 -1.51 -52.32 -14.00
C GLY A 88 -2.41 -51.73 -15.08
N PHE A 89 -2.68 -52.45 -16.16
CA PHE A 89 -3.60 -52.03 -17.22
C PHE A 89 -5.02 -52.57 -16.96
N SER A 90 -6.05 -51.80 -17.30
CA SER A 90 -7.44 -52.19 -17.03
C SER A 90 -7.94 -53.34 -17.90
N GLY A 91 -7.35 -53.54 -19.07
CA GLY A 91 -7.75 -54.59 -20.00
C GLY A 91 -6.78 -54.80 -21.16
N GLY A 92 -7.31 -55.37 -22.25
CA GLY A 92 -6.56 -55.69 -23.46
C GLY A 92 -6.00 -57.11 -23.50
N THR A 93 -5.16 -57.39 -24.50
CA THR A 93 -4.51 -58.69 -24.73
C THR A 93 -3.02 -58.55 -24.57
N LEU A 94 -2.46 -59.13 -23.51
CA LEU A 94 -1.02 -59.23 -23.32
C LEU A 94 -0.46 -60.16 -24.40
N ALA A 95 0.60 -59.73 -25.07
CA ALA A 95 1.28 -60.53 -26.09
C ALA A 95 2.75 -60.75 -25.69
N CYS A 96 3.35 -61.79 -26.25
CA CYS A 96 4.79 -61.97 -26.20
C CYS A 96 5.43 -61.38 -27.48
N SER A 97 6.44 -60.53 -27.33
CA SER A 97 7.16 -59.96 -28.47
C SER A 97 8.00 -61.04 -29.17
N ALA A 98 8.40 -60.80 -30.42
CA ALA A 98 9.33 -61.69 -31.14
C ALA A 98 10.74 -61.75 -30.52
N SER A 99 11.00 -60.96 -29.47
CA SER A 99 12.24 -60.94 -28.68
C SER A 99 12.05 -61.56 -27.27
N CYS A 100 10.91 -62.21 -27.01
CA CYS A 100 10.58 -62.89 -25.76
C CYS A 100 10.56 -61.99 -24.51
N SER A 101 10.10 -60.76 -24.73
CA SER A 101 9.69 -59.80 -23.70
C SER A 101 8.18 -59.61 -23.76
N PHE A 102 7.56 -59.19 -22.66
CA PHE A 102 6.14 -58.80 -22.69
C PHE A 102 5.90 -57.57 -23.59
N ASP A 103 4.89 -57.65 -24.46
CA ASP A 103 4.42 -56.54 -25.29
C ASP A 103 3.12 -55.98 -24.71
N LEU A 104 3.22 -54.77 -24.13
CA LEU A 104 2.13 -54.06 -23.47
C LEU A 104 1.32 -53.18 -24.43
N GLN A 105 1.68 -53.07 -25.71
CA GLN A 105 0.92 -52.26 -26.69
C GLN A 105 -0.49 -52.81 -26.98
N GLY A 106 -0.71 -54.11 -26.69
CA GLY A 106 -2.03 -54.74 -26.75
C GLY A 106 -2.88 -54.53 -25.48
N CYS A 107 -2.34 -53.90 -24.45
CA CYS A 107 -3.02 -53.60 -23.19
C CYS A 107 -3.71 -52.23 -23.25
N THR A 108 -4.90 -52.13 -22.68
CA THR A 108 -5.66 -50.87 -22.59
C THR A 108 -5.46 -50.26 -21.21
N SER A 109 -5.06 -49.00 -21.17
CA SER A 109 -5.17 -48.18 -19.96
C SER A 109 -6.64 -47.91 -19.63
N ALA A 110 -6.92 -47.66 -18.35
CA ALA A 110 -8.22 -47.16 -17.90
C ALA A 110 -8.58 -45.88 -18.69
N ALA A 111 -9.82 -45.78 -19.15
CA ALA A 111 -10.22 -44.86 -20.20
C ALA A 111 -11.45 -44.06 -19.77
N CYS A 112 -11.19 -42.89 -19.17
CA CYS A 112 -12.19 -42.12 -18.48
C CYS A 112 -13.41 -41.72 -19.34
N GLY A 113 -14.60 -41.97 -18.81
CA GLY A 113 -15.89 -41.67 -19.43
C GLY A 113 -16.52 -42.85 -20.20
N ASN A 114 -16.05 -44.08 -19.98
CA ASN A 114 -16.59 -45.28 -20.65
C ASN A 114 -17.76 -45.97 -19.90
N GLY A 115 -18.00 -45.59 -18.65
CA GLY A 115 -19.07 -46.05 -17.77
C GLY A 115 -18.69 -47.21 -16.83
N LEU A 116 -17.46 -47.71 -16.87
CA LEU A 116 -16.93 -48.75 -15.99
C LEU A 116 -15.92 -48.14 -15.03
N LEU A 117 -15.88 -48.62 -13.78
CA LEU A 117 -14.86 -48.18 -12.81
C LEU A 117 -13.70 -49.18 -12.82
N GLU A 118 -12.56 -48.77 -13.35
CA GLU A 118 -11.41 -49.63 -13.58
C GLU A 118 -10.30 -49.47 -12.52
N PRO A 119 -9.40 -50.45 -12.35
CA PRO A 119 -8.31 -50.36 -11.37
C PRO A 119 -7.36 -49.19 -11.68
N GLY A 120 -7.49 -48.10 -10.93
CA GLY A 120 -6.73 -46.86 -11.11
C GLY A 120 -7.59 -45.59 -11.12
N GLU A 121 -8.90 -45.74 -11.38
CA GLU A 121 -9.86 -44.63 -11.41
C GLU A 121 -10.55 -44.44 -10.05
N GLN A 122 -10.91 -43.21 -9.70
CA GLN A 122 -11.74 -42.92 -8.52
C GLN A 122 -13.24 -42.96 -8.87
N CYS A 123 -13.56 -42.52 -10.08
CA CYS A 123 -14.88 -42.50 -10.71
C CYS A 123 -14.70 -42.67 -12.22
N ASP A 124 -15.75 -43.04 -12.96
CA ASP A 124 -15.80 -42.89 -14.42
C ASP A 124 -17.14 -42.28 -14.83
N GLY A 125 -17.15 -41.04 -15.33
CA GLY A 125 -18.35 -40.36 -15.78
C GLY A 125 -19.44 -40.30 -14.70
N SER A 126 -20.54 -41.05 -14.87
CA SER A 126 -21.61 -41.18 -13.88
C SER A 126 -21.46 -42.37 -12.91
N ASN A 127 -20.43 -43.20 -13.09
CA ASN A 127 -20.10 -44.35 -12.26
C ASN A 127 -19.11 -43.93 -11.15
N LEU A 128 -19.63 -43.29 -10.11
CA LEU A 128 -18.88 -42.72 -8.99
C LEU A 128 -18.40 -43.75 -7.94
N GLY A 129 -18.37 -45.05 -8.27
CA GLY A 129 -18.01 -46.12 -7.33
C GLY A 129 -18.92 -46.26 -6.10
N GLY A 130 -20.08 -45.60 -6.09
CA GLY A 130 -20.98 -45.50 -4.94
C GLY A 130 -20.62 -44.41 -3.92
N GLN A 131 -19.68 -43.51 -4.25
CA GLN A 131 -19.43 -42.31 -3.46
C GLN A 131 -20.46 -41.21 -3.76
N SER A 132 -20.61 -40.29 -2.80
CA SER A 132 -21.38 -39.05 -2.87
C SER A 132 -20.62 -37.96 -2.11
N CYS A 133 -20.99 -36.69 -2.27
CA CYS A 133 -20.41 -35.60 -1.48
C CYS A 133 -20.44 -35.91 0.04
N THR A 134 -21.56 -36.46 0.51
CA THR A 134 -21.77 -36.94 1.89
C THR A 134 -20.90 -38.10 2.34
N SER A 135 -20.37 -38.94 1.43
CA SER A 135 -19.43 -40.01 1.80
C SER A 135 -17.96 -39.57 1.73
N LEU A 136 -17.68 -38.44 1.08
CA LEU A 136 -16.36 -37.80 1.02
C LEU A 136 -16.15 -36.73 2.11
N GLY A 137 -17.21 -36.30 2.80
CA GLY A 137 -17.14 -35.44 3.99
C GLY A 137 -17.89 -34.11 3.90
N PHE A 138 -18.56 -33.82 2.78
CA PHE A 138 -19.34 -32.59 2.57
C PHE A 138 -20.80 -32.76 3.00
N ALA A 139 -21.48 -31.68 3.43
CA ALA A 139 -22.89 -31.72 3.80
C ALA A 139 -23.84 -32.23 2.69
N GLY A 140 -23.60 -31.85 1.43
CA GLY A 140 -24.48 -32.19 0.31
C GLY A 140 -23.91 -31.93 -1.08
N GLY A 141 -24.79 -31.93 -2.08
CA GLY A 141 -24.43 -31.64 -3.48
C GLY A 141 -24.42 -32.84 -4.41
N VAL A 142 -23.99 -32.60 -5.65
CA VAL A 142 -23.90 -33.61 -6.72
C VAL A 142 -22.42 -33.90 -6.96
N LEU A 143 -21.97 -35.10 -6.62
CA LEU A 143 -20.58 -35.49 -6.85
C LEU A 143 -20.35 -35.75 -8.35
N GLY A 144 -19.41 -35.02 -8.95
CA GLY A 144 -19.05 -35.18 -10.35
C GLY A 144 -17.85 -36.12 -10.55
N CYS A 145 -17.46 -36.29 -11.81
CA CYS A 145 -16.23 -36.97 -12.18
C CYS A 145 -15.52 -36.18 -13.28
N THR A 146 -14.26 -35.81 -13.03
CA THR A 146 -13.46 -35.06 -14.01
C THR A 146 -13.08 -35.94 -15.20
N GLY A 147 -12.68 -35.34 -16.32
CA GLY A 147 -12.10 -36.07 -17.46
C GLY A 147 -10.79 -36.82 -17.15
N GLY A 148 -10.20 -36.60 -15.96
CA GLY A 148 -9.04 -37.32 -15.44
C GLY A 148 -9.39 -38.47 -14.49
N CYS A 149 -10.68 -38.79 -14.31
CA CYS A 149 -11.17 -39.87 -13.44
C CYS A 149 -10.82 -39.73 -11.95
N SER A 150 -10.61 -38.48 -11.51
CA SER A 150 -10.71 -38.06 -10.11
C SER A 150 -12.11 -37.51 -9.84
N PHE A 151 -12.55 -37.62 -8.58
CA PHE A 151 -13.80 -36.99 -8.15
C PHE A 151 -13.78 -35.48 -8.40
N ASP A 152 -14.90 -34.96 -8.88
CA ASP A 152 -15.14 -33.52 -8.99
C ASP A 152 -16.05 -33.09 -7.84
N THR A 153 -15.51 -32.25 -6.95
CA THR A 153 -16.21 -31.73 -5.78
C THR A 153 -16.72 -30.30 -5.97
N GLY A 154 -16.66 -29.74 -7.18
CA GLY A 154 -17.13 -28.37 -7.44
C GLY A 154 -18.64 -28.17 -7.22
N ASP A 155 -19.43 -29.21 -7.48
CA ASP A 155 -20.88 -29.27 -7.21
C ASP A 155 -21.22 -29.91 -5.84
N CYS A 156 -20.21 -30.18 -4.99
CA CYS A 156 -20.40 -30.54 -3.59
C CYS A 156 -20.39 -29.26 -2.74
N PHE A 157 -21.39 -29.13 -1.85
CA PHE A 157 -21.46 -28.02 -0.90
C PHE A 157 -21.30 -28.52 0.52
N ASP A 158 -20.64 -27.71 1.35
CA ASP A 158 -20.71 -27.84 2.79
C ASP A 158 -21.93 -27.10 3.35
N PHE A 159 -22.20 -27.22 4.65
CA PHE A 159 -23.40 -26.72 5.31
C PHE A 159 -23.72 -25.26 4.92
N SER A 160 -24.95 -25.03 4.44
CA SER A 160 -25.34 -23.77 3.79
C SER A 160 -25.88 -22.79 4.83
N CYS A 161 -24.96 -22.05 5.45
CA CYS A 161 -25.28 -20.99 6.40
C CYS A 161 -26.33 -20.00 5.86
N GLY A 162 -27.36 -19.74 6.66
CA GLY A 162 -28.46 -18.82 6.35
C GLY A 162 -29.68 -19.47 5.69
N ASN A 163 -29.84 -20.81 5.77
CA ASN A 163 -30.98 -21.54 5.21
C ASN A 163 -32.23 -21.58 6.14
N GLY A 164 -32.07 -21.17 7.40
CA GLY A 164 -33.09 -21.06 8.44
C GLY A 164 -33.33 -22.33 9.25
N LEU A 165 -32.39 -23.28 9.26
CA LEU A 165 -32.45 -24.54 10.02
C LEU A 165 -31.08 -24.82 10.65
N LEU A 166 -31.02 -25.03 11.97
CA LEU A 166 -29.77 -25.44 12.62
C LEU A 166 -29.41 -26.92 12.32
N GLU A 167 -28.39 -27.16 11.49
CA GLU A 167 -27.92 -28.48 11.06
C GLU A 167 -26.72 -29.01 11.88
N PRO A 168 -26.41 -30.33 11.85
CA PRO A 168 -25.36 -30.93 12.69
C PRO A 168 -23.92 -30.56 12.26
N GLY A 169 -23.46 -29.39 12.67
CA GLY A 169 -22.15 -28.82 12.36
C GLY A 169 -22.10 -27.31 12.58
N GLU A 170 -23.26 -26.65 12.56
CA GLU A 170 -23.44 -25.21 12.73
C GLU A 170 -23.63 -24.83 14.21
N THR A 171 -23.16 -23.63 14.58
CA THR A 171 -23.37 -23.01 15.91
C THR A 171 -24.72 -22.25 15.94
N CYS A 172 -25.10 -21.68 14.80
CA CYS A 172 -26.34 -20.96 14.52
C CYS A 172 -26.64 -21.07 13.02
N ASP A 173 -27.86 -20.77 12.57
CA ASP A 173 -28.13 -20.49 11.15
C ASP A 173 -29.04 -19.26 11.01
N GLY A 174 -28.49 -18.15 10.49
CA GLY A 174 -29.25 -16.93 10.19
C GLY A 174 -29.98 -16.36 11.42
N SER A 175 -31.28 -16.65 11.55
CA SER A 175 -32.10 -16.30 12.72
C SER A 175 -32.43 -17.47 13.67
N ASP A 176 -32.04 -18.70 13.34
CA ASP A 176 -32.11 -19.88 14.21
C ASP A 176 -30.82 -20.00 15.02
N LEU A 177 -30.73 -19.22 16.10
CA LEU A 177 -29.57 -19.10 16.98
C LEU A 177 -29.42 -20.28 17.97
N GLY A 178 -30.03 -21.43 17.69
CA GLY A 178 -30.07 -22.59 18.60
C GLY A 178 -30.81 -22.37 19.93
N GLY A 179 -31.42 -21.20 20.12
CA GLY A 179 -32.02 -20.76 21.38
C GLY A 179 -31.06 -19.96 22.29
N GLU A 180 -29.83 -19.69 21.82
CA GLU A 180 -28.92 -18.76 22.50
C GLU A 180 -29.33 -17.29 22.27
N THR A 181 -28.83 -16.43 23.15
CA THR A 181 -29.08 -14.99 23.23
C THR A 181 -27.83 -14.33 23.84
N CYS A 182 -27.64 -13.02 23.66
CA CYS A 182 -26.57 -12.30 24.35
C CYS A 182 -26.58 -12.60 25.88
N ILE A 183 -27.77 -12.67 26.49
CA ILE A 183 -27.97 -12.98 27.92
C ILE A 183 -27.51 -14.40 28.30
N SER A 184 -27.65 -15.40 27.43
CA SER A 184 -27.21 -16.77 27.74
C SER A 184 -25.71 -16.99 27.49
N LEU A 185 -25.09 -16.17 26.63
CA LEU A 185 -23.64 -16.16 26.39
C LEU A 185 -22.85 -15.35 27.43
N GLY A 186 -23.49 -14.46 28.19
CA GLY A 186 -22.89 -13.77 29.34
C GLY A 186 -23.03 -12.24 29.35
N PHE A 187 -23.55 -11.68 28.25
CA PHE A 187 -23.81 -10.24 28.08
C PHE A 187 -25.09 -9.82 28.80
N SER A 188 -25.31 -8.51 28.99
CA SER A 188 -26.51 -8.02 29.69
C SER A 188 -27.70 -7.77 28.77
N GLY A 189 -27.46 -7.61 27.47
CA GLY A 189 -28.51 -7.48 26.47
C GLY A 189 -27.95 -7.44 25.05
N GLY A 190 -28.81 -7.06 24.10
CA GLY A 190 -28.48 -6.94 22.68
C GLY A 190 -29.25 -7.89 21.77
N GLN A 191 -29.03 -7.77 20.46
CA GLN A 191 -29.48 -8.74 19.48
C GLN A 191 -28.30 -9.66 19.12
N LEU A 192 -28.45 -10.95 19.39
CA LEU A 192 -27.44 -11.94 18.98
C LEU A 192 -27.65 -12.22 17.50
N GLN A 193 -26.59 -12.16 16.70
CA GLN A 193 -26.63 -12.53 15.28
C GLN A 193 -25.74 -13.76 15.02
N CYS A 194 -25.90 -14.36 13.84
CA CYS A 194 -25.08 -15.47 13.39
C CYS A 194 -24.00 -14.96 12.43
N GLU A 195 -22.74 -15.36 12.64
CA GLU A 195 -21.65 -15.01 11.72
C GLU A 195 -21.88 -15.65 10.35
N PHE A 196 -21.35 -15.06 9.27
CA PHE A 196 -21.64 -15.49 7.89
C PHE A 196 -21.16 -16.92 7.56
N ASP A 197 -20.27 -17.50 8.38
CA ASP A 197 -19.81 -18.88 8.24
C ASP A 197 -20.54 -19.89 9.15
N CYS A 198 -21.49 -19.42 9.97
CA CYS A 198 -22.23 -20.22 10.97
C CYS A 198 -21.34 -20.99 11.97
N GLY A 199 -20.05 -20.65 12.06
CA GLY A 199 -19.09 -21.27 12.97
C GLY A 199 -19.14 -20.70 14.38
N ASP A 200 -19.49 -19.41 14.51
CA ASP A 200 -19.62 -18.69 15.78
C ASP A 200 -20.78 -17.66 15.72
N PHE A 201 -21.05 -16.98 16.84
CA PHE A 201 -22.02 -15.89 16.89
C PHE A 201 -21.36 -14.54 16.64
N ASP A 202 -22.06 -13.64 15.93
CA ASP A 202 -21.70 -12.23 15.89
C ASP A 202 -22.18 -11.55 17.18
N LEU A 203 -21.21 -11.03 17.93
CA LEU A 203 -21.38 -10.39 19.24
C LEU A 203 -21.37 -8.85 19.14
N SER A 204 -21.26 -8.27 17.94
CA SER A 204 -21.17 -6.81 17.75
C SER A 204 -22.46 -6.05 18.13
N GLU A 205 -23.61 -6.71 18.09
CA GLU A 205 -24.90 -6.21 18.59
C GLU A 205 -25.26 -6.71 20.01
N CYS A 206 -24.36 -7.46 20.66
CA CYS A 206 -24.43 -7.75 22.10
C CYS A 206 -23.70 -6.67 22.91
N PHE A 207 -24.21 -6.34 24.09
CA PHE A 207 -23.57 -5.37 24.99
C PHE A 207 -23.33 -5.94 26.40
N ASP A 208 -22.10 -5.75 26.88
CA ASP A 208 -21.68 -6.09 28.24
C ASP A 208 -22.17 -5.06 29.25
N ALA A 209 -22.45 -5.49 30.49
CA ALA A 209 -22.60 -4.54 31.60
C ALA A 209 -21.21 -4.18 32.18
N GLU A 210 -20.45 -3.41 31.41
CA GLU A 210 -19.37 -2.55 31.90
C GLU A 210 -19.76 -1.05 31.71
N ASP A 211 -21.03 -0.75 31.40
CA ASP A 211 -21.55 0.62 31.30
C ASP A 211 -21.92 1.19 32.68
N ASP A 212 -21.12 2.18 33.09
CA ASP A 212 -21.27 3.01 34.27
C ASP A 212 -22.54 3.89 34.17
N CYS A 213 -23.35 3.94 35.25
CA CYS A 213 -24.51 4.83 35.36
C CYS A 213 -24.18 6.31 35.14
N CYS A 214 -22.91 6.69 35.34
CA CYS A 214 -22.39 8.04 35.16
C CYS A 214 -22.09 8.40 33.69
N LEU A 215 -22.20 7.46 32.74
CA LEU A 215 -21.92 7.64 31.31
C LEU A 215 -23.18 7.43 30.47
N ALA A 216 -23.26 8.14 29.34
CA ALA A 216 -24.35 8.01 28.38
C ALA A 216 -24.13 6.78 27.48
N HIS A 217 -25.12 5.90 27.38
CA HIS A 217 -25.09 4.72 26.51
C HIS A 217 -26.46 4.45 25.84
N GLY A 218 -26.42 3.81 24.67
CA GLY A 218 -27.60 3.64 23.80
C GLY A 218 -28.61 2.57 24.25
N ALA A 219 -28.50 2.06 25.48
CA ALA A 219 -29.37 1.04 26.04
C ALA A 219 -30.09 1.57 27.30
N PRO A 220 -31.33 1.14 27.59
CA PRO A 220 -32.04 1.57 28.80
C PRO A 220 -31.58 0.83 30.07
N GLY A 221 -31.61 1.52 31.20
CA GLY A 221 -31.12 1.06 32.52
C GLY A 221 -29.61 1.25 32.68
N CYS A 222 -29.06 1.00 33.88
CA CYS A 222 -27.61 1.06 34.14
C CYS A 222 -27.18 0.00 35.17
N ILE A 223 -25.88 -0.11 35.46
CA ILE A 223 -25.32 -1.23 36.27
C ILE A 223 -25.74 -1.23 37.76
N ASP A 224 -26.02 -0.07 38.36
CA ASP A 224 -26.52 0.02 39.73
C ASP A 224 -28.06 0.03 39.75
N PRO A 225 -28.73 -1.03 40.25
CA PRO A 225 -30.18 -1.16 40.21
C PRO A 225 -30.92 -0.25 41.22
N ASP A 226 -30.23 0.30 42.23
CA ASP A 226 -30.82 1.30 43.13
C ASP A 226 -30.71 2.70 42.48
N CYS A 227 -29.60 3.01 41.78
CA CYS A 227 -29.45 4.21 40.96
C CYS A 227 -30.42 4.22 39.76
N GLU A 228 -30.48 3.12 39.01
CA GLU A 228 -31.45 2.89 37.93
C GLU A 228 -32.86 3.17 38.45
N ALA A 229 -33.27 2.54 39.56
CA ALA A 229 -34.62 2.71 40.10
C ALA A 229 -34.95 4.17 40.51
N GLU A 230 -34.00 4.93 41.07
CA GLU A 230 -34.23 6.34 41.39
C GLU A 230 -34.34 7.21 40.12
N ILE A 231 -33.52 6.97 39.09
CA ILE A 231 -33.59 7.69 37.81
C ILE A 231 -34.85 7.30 37.01
N CYS A 232 -35.23 6.02 36.94
CA CYS A 232 -36.48 5.57 36.31
C CYS A 232 -37.74 6.23 36.87
N ASP A 233 -37.74 6.52 38.18
CA ASP A 233 -38.85 7.18 38.87
C ASP A 233 -38.92 8.70 38.56
N VAL A 234 -37.83 9.29 38.07
CA VAL A 234 -37.73 10.70 37.63
C VAL A 234 -37.97 10.83 36.13
N ASP A 235 -37.17 10.13 35.31
CA ASP A 235 -37.37 10.02 33.86
C ASP A 235 -37.50 8.55 33.40
N PRO A 236 -38.74 8.09 33.11
CA PRO A 236 -38.99 6.76 32.56
C PRO A 236 -38.35 6.50 31.17
N PHE A 237 -37.85 7.53 30.48
CA PHE A 237 -37.14 7.40 29.21
C PHE A 237 -35.85 6.57 29.39
N CYS A 238 -35.09 6.86 30.45
CA CYS A 238 -33.84 6.19 30.81
C CYS A 238 -33.97 4.67 30.95
N CYS A 239 -35.16 4.18 31.29
CA CYS A 239 -35.43 2.76 31.56
C CYS A 239 -36.41 2.12 30.57
N SER A 240 -36.71 2.80 29.47
CA SER A 240 -37.61 2.28 28.42
C SER A 240 -37.20 2.62 26.99
N THR A 241 -36.25 3.54 26.80
CA THR A 241 -35.71 3.93 25.48
C THR A 241 -34.19 3.84 25.44
N GLU A 242 -33.47 4.71 26.14
CA GLU A 242 -31.99 4.77 26.15
C GLU A 242 -31.50 5.54 27.39
N TRP A 243 -30.30 5.21 27.89
CA TRP A 243 -29.64 5.91 29.00
C TRP A 243 -28.75 7.03 28.46
N ASP A 244 -29.37 8.10 27.94
CA ASP A 244 -28.65 9.18 27.26
C ASP A 244 -27.84 10.09 28.22
N GLN A 245 -27.26 11.16 27.68
CA GLN A 245 -26.50 12.14 28.47
C GLN A 245 -27.35 12.84 29.54
N ILE A 246 -28.68 12.91 29.38
CA ILE A 246 -29.57 13.47 30.40
C ILE A 246 -29.70 12.47 31.55
N CYS A 247 -29.88 11.18 31.26
CA CYS A 247 -29.88 10.11 32.26
C CYS A 247 -28.56 10.08 33.06
N ALA A 248 -27.42 10.17 32.37
CA ALA A 248 -26.11 10.27 32.98
C ALA A 248 -25.93 11.58 33.80
N ASP A 249 -26.36 12.74 33.30
CA ASP A 249 -26.26 14.03 34.01
C ASP A 249 -27.17 14.08 35.27
N GLU A 250 -28.30 13.37 35.25
CA GLU A 250 -29.19 13.18 36.41
C GLU A 250 -28.59 12.22 37.44
N ALA A 251 -27.99 11.11 37.02
CA ALA A 251 -27.20 10.21 37.88
C ALA A 251 -25.99 10.93 38.52
N ASN A 252 -25.34 11.83 37.77
CA ASN A 252 -24.26 12.71 38.24
C ASN A 252 -24.75 13.87 39.16
N GLY A 253 -26.05 13.99 39.44
CA GLY A 253 -26.59 14.96 40.39
C GLY A 253 -26.54 16.43 39.95
N GLN A 254 -26.26 16.74 38.69
CA GLN A 254 -26.18 18.14 38.22
C GLN A 254 -27.54 18.86 38.16
N GLY A 255 -28.65 18.12 38.26
CA GLY A 255 -30.03 18.62 38.22
C GLY A 255 -30.51 19.41 39.47
N GLY A 256 -29.71 19.49 40.55
CA GLY A 256 -30.03 20.35 41.70
C GLY A 256 -31.20 19.89 42.59
N GLY A 257 -31.56 18.61 42.53
CA GLY A 257 -32.45 17.92 43.46
C GLY A 257 -31.68 17.06 44.46
N ASP A 258 -32.12 17.02 45.71
CA ASP A 258 -31.58 16.15 46.78
C ASP A 258 -32.18 14.74 46.63
N LEU A 259 -31.77 14.03 45.56
CA LEU A 259 -32.03 12.63 45.24
C LEU A 259 -30.67 12.01 44.84
N GLY A 260 -30.36 10.81 45.32
CA GLY A 260 -29.01 10.53 45.79
C GLY A 260 -28.36 9.26 45.24
N CYS A 261 -28.17 9.17 43.92
CA CYS A 261 -27.18 8.25 43.37
C CYS A 261 -25.77 8.77 43.72
N THR A 262 -25.13 8.16 44.72
CA THR A 262 -23.80 8.57 45.21
C THR A 262 -22.74 7.63 44.62
N VAL A 263 -22.59 7.67 43.29
CA VAL A 263 -21.74 6.72 42.53
C VAL A 263 -20.66 7.43 41.70
N CYS A 264 -20.88 8.69 41.32
CA CYS A 264 -20.14 9.34 40.22
C CYS A 264 -19.12 10.41 40.63
N THR A 265 -18.39 10.27 41.75
CA THR A 265 -17.42 11.31 42.14
C THR A 265 -16.10 10.77 42.69
N CYS A 266 -15.20 10.44 41.77
CA CYS A 266 -13.78 10.26 42.05
C CYS A 266 -13.21 11.47 42.82
N GLY A 267 -12.76 11.23 44.06
CA GLY A 267 -12.28 12.26 44.98
C GLY A 267 -13.28 12.72 46.05
N ASN A 268 -14.40 12.01 46.24
CA ASN A 268 -15.36 12.23 47.32
C ASN A 268 -14.87 11.67 48.68
N GLY A 269 -13.93 10.73 48.67
CA GLY A 269 -13.32 10.08 49.83
C GLY A 269 -13.91 8.72 50.23
N GLY A 270 -14.91 8.23 49.49
CA GLY A 270 -15.47 6.88 49.52
C GLY A 270 -14.60 5.87 48.77
N ILE A 271 -15.14 4.68 48.48
CA ILE A 271 -14.75 3.84 47.33
C ILE A 271 -16.07 3.21 46.93
N ASP A 272 -16.68 3.75 45.90
CA ASP A 272 -18.06 3.49 45.52
C ASP A 272 -18.13 2.47 44.36
N GLY A 273 -19.33 2.20 43.85
CA GLY A 273 -19.57 1.10 42.90
C GLY A 273 -18.96 1.37 41.51
N GLY A 274 -17.74 0.86 41.27
CA GLY A 274 -17.01 1.04 40.01
C GLY A 274 -15.57 1.54 40.23
N GLU A 275 -15.28 2.10 41.40
CA GLU A 275 -13.97 2.65 41.72
C GLU A 275 -12.99 1.58 42.21
N ALA A 276 -11.78 1.55 41.65
CA ALA A 276 -10.67 0.80 42.22
C ALA A 276 -10.15 1.45 43.52
N CYS A 277 -10.27 2.78 43.60
CA CYS A 277 -9.81 3.65 44.68
C CYS A 277 -10.44 5.04 44.53
N ASP A 278 -10.37 5.88 45.57
CA ASP A 278 -10.72 7.31 45.51
C ASP A 278 -9.56 8.13 46.05
N GLY A 279 -8.85 8.86 45.20
CA GLY A 279 -7.80 9.81 45.62
C GLY A 279 -6.74 9.21 46.57
N ALA A 280 -6.93 9.39 47.89
CA ALA A 280 -6.06 8.85 48.95
C ALA A 280 -6.59 7.57 49.63
N ASN A 281 -7.81 7.16 49.34
CA ASN A 281 -8.48 5.96 49.82
C ASN A 281 -8.24 4.79 48.84
N LEU A 282 -7.19 4.02 49.08
CA LEU A 282 -6.72 2.96 48.18
C LEU A 282 -7.29 1.55 48.53
N GLY A 283 -8.37 1.48 49.30
CA GLY A 283 -9.00 0.20 49.70
C GLY A 283 -8.13 -0.69 50.59
N GLY A 284 -7.01 -0.17 51.09
CA GLY A 284 -5.97 -0.95 51.78
C GLY A 284 -4.98 -1.66 50.84
N GLN A 285 -5.06 -1.43 49.53
CA GLN A 285 -4.04 -1.88 48.58
C GLN A 285 -2.74 -1.09 48.74
N THR A 286 -1.65 -1.73 48.31
CA THR A 286 -0.28 -1.23 48.31
C THR A 286 0.43 -1.82 47.10
N CYS A 287 1.54 -1.23 46.65
CA CYS A 287 2.38 -1.85 45.63
C CYS A 287 2.75 -3.31 45.99
N VAL A 288 2.99 -3.59 47.29
CA VAL A 288 3.29 -4.93 47.83
C VAL A 288 2.13 -5.93 47.69
N SER A 289 0.87 -5.49 47.76
CA SER A 289 -0.29 -6.36 47.55
C SER A 289 -0.66 -6.55 46.08
N LEU A 290 -0.15 -5.70 45.19
CA LEU A 290 -0.31 -5.80 43.73
C LEU A 290 0.86 -6.54 43.03
N GLY A 291 1.90 -6.96 43.77
CA GLY A 291 2.99 -7.80 43.26
C GLY A 291 4.33 -7.08 43.01
N PHE A 292 4.46 -5.83 43.45
CA PHE A 292 5.71 -5.05 43.46
C PHE A 292 6.42 -5.18 44.81
N ASP A 293 7.71 -4.84 44.92
CA ASP A 293 8.45 -4.94 46.19
C ASP A 293 8.24 -3.71 47.10
N GLY A 294 7.87 -2.57 46.53
CA GLY A 294 7.56 -1.36 47.29
C GLY A 294 7.02 -0.20 46.45
N GLY A 295 6.95 0.98 47.09
CA GLY A 295 6.56 2.24 46.46
C GLY A 295 5.25 2.85 46.99
N PRO A 296 5.03 4.16 46.81
CA PRO A 296 3.71 4.77 46.95
C PRO A 296 2.78 4.31 45.83
N LEU A 297 1.68 3.65 46.20
CA LEU A 297 0.57 3.38 45.29
C LEU A 297 -0.30 4.64 45.17
N GLY A 298 -0.64 5.06 43.95
CA GLY A 298 -1.57 6.16 43.69
C GLY A 298 -2.96 5.65 43.29
N CYS A 299 -3.89 6.59 43.14
CA CYS A 299 -5.15 6.37 42.46
C CYS A 299 -5.16 7.14 41.14
N ALA A 300 -5.65 6.54 40.06
CA ALA A 300 -5.77 7.23 38.78
C ALA A 300 -6.81 8.39 38.88
N PRO A 301 -6.68 9.48 38.07
CA PRO A 301 -7.56 10.65 38.19
C PRO A 301 -9.04 10.41 37.86
N ASP A 302 -9.33 9.28 37.24
CA ASP A 302 -10.64 8.73 36.87
C ASP A 302 -11.10 7.60 37.81
N CYS A 303 -10.32 7.25 38.83
CA CYS A 303 -10.59 6.22 39.84
C CYS A 303 -10.81 4.78 39.30
N SER A 304 -10.68 4.55 37.99
CA SER A 304 -10.85 3.24 37.33
C SER A 304 -9.73 2.24 37.67
N ALA A 305 -8.54 2.74 38.00
CA ALA A 305 -7.36 1.92 38.25
C ALA A 305 -6.44 2.52 39.32
N PHE A 306 -5.55 1.67 39.86
CA PHE A 306 -4.45 2.14 40.70
C PHE A 306 -3.32 2.70 39.83
N ASP A 307 -2.81 3.88 40.20
CA ASP A 307 -1.60 4.43 39.61
C ASP A 307 -0.38 3.69 40.20
N VAL A 308 0.19 2.80 39.39
CA VAL A 308 1.39 2.01 39.71
C VAL A 308 2.70 2.69 39.29
N SER A 309 2.68 3.94 38.79
CA SER A 309 3.90 4.66 38.41
C SER A 309 4.83 4.96 39.61
N GLY A 310 4.26 5.01 40.81
CA GLY A 310 5.01 5.08 42.07
C GLY A 310 5.46 3.72 42.63
N CYS A 311 5.04 2.60 42.04
CA CYS A 311 5.45 1.26 42.46
C CYS A 311 6.77 0.84 41.81
N PHE A 312 7.60 0.12 42.57
CA PHE A 312 8.88 -0.39 42.09
C PHE A 312 9.04 -1.89 42.38
N ILE A 313 9.67 -2.60 41.45
CA ILE A 313 10.20 -3.95 41.62
C ILE A 313 11.69 -3.77 41.86
N ASP A 314 12.22 -4.28 42.98
CA ASP A 314 13.56 -3.90 43.44
C ASP A 314 14.56 -5.06 43.36
N SER A 315 15.58 -4.90 42.52
CA SER A 315 16.83 -5.65 42.65
C SER A 315 17.92 -4.82 43.35
N CYS A 316 17.74 -3.50 43.47
CA CYS A 316 18.70 -2.56 44.04
C CYS A 316 18.83 -2.71 45.56
N GLY A 317 20.03 -2.49 46.09
CA GLY A 317 20.31 -2.52 47.53
C GLY A 317 20.38 -3.92 48.15
N ASN A 318 20.42 -4.97 47.32
CA ASN A 318 20.62 -6.35 47.73
C ASN A 318 22.10 -6.63 48.11
N GLY A 319 23.02 -5.79 47.64
CA GLY A 319 24.46 -5.81 47.94
C GLY A 319 25.33 -6.55 46.90
N VAL A 320 24.79 -6.92 45.74
CA VAL A 320 25.53 -7.42 44.58
C VAL A 320 24.97 -6.83 43.29
N VAL A 321 25.84 -6.54 42.31
CA VAL A 321 25.41 -6.12 40.97
C VAL A 321 24.92 -7.34 40.18
N ASP A 322 23.60 -7.50 40.05
CA ASP A 322 22.95 -8.52 39.22
C ASP A 322 21.72 -7.99 38.45
N GLY A 323 21.06 -8.87 37.68
CA GLY A 323 19.91 -8.48 36.85
C GLY A 323 20.23 -7.41 35.81
N THR A 324 19.52 -6.28 35.90
CA THR A 324 19.65 -5.08 35.04
C THR A 324 20.49 -3.97 35.67
N ASP A 325 21.00 -4.17 36.88
CA ASP A 325 21.54 -3.08 37.69
C ASP A 325 22.98 -2.74 37.30
N VAL A 326 23.31 -1.45 37.28
CA VAL A 326 24.63 -0.93 36.86
C VAL A 326 25.59 -0.79 38.06
N CYS A 327 25.02 -0.72 39.26
CA CYS A 327 25.67 -0.72 40.56
C CYS A 327 24.65 -1.22 41.61
N ASP A 328 25.10 -1.59 42.81
CA ASP A 328 24.21 -1.85 43.95
C ASP A 328 24.82 -1.20 45.21
N GLY A 329 24.22 -0.11 45.68
CA GLY A 329 24.63 0.56 46.91
C GLY A 329 26.14 0.89 46.96
N PRO A 330 26.96 0.19 47.76
CA PRO A 330 28.42 0.37 47.79
C PRO A 330 29.20 -0.38 46.69
N ASP A 331 28.58 -1.31 45.93
CA ASP A 331 29.20 -2.02 44.82
C ASP A 331 28.99 -1.27 43.50
N LEU A 332 30.00 -0.49 43.12
CA LEU A 332 29.94 0.43 41.97
C LEU A 332 30.43 -0.23 40.66
N ALA A 333 30.41 -1.56 40.54
CA ALA A 333 30.93 -2.31 39.39
C ALA A 333 32.38 -1.94 38.98
N GLY A 334 33.17 -1.39 39.90
CA GLY A 334 34.54 -0.91 39.68
C GLY A 334 34.67 0.53 39.15
N GLN A 335 33.57 1.29 39.02
CA GLN A 335 33.60 2.69 38.58
C GLN A 335 34.03 3.67 39.68
N SER A 336 34.42 4.88 39.27
CA SER A 336 34.84 5.98 40.15
C SER A 336 34.59 7.33 39.47
N CYS A 337 34.55 8.43 40.23
CA CYS A 337 34.47 9.78 39.67
C CYS A 337 35.55 10.03 38.60
N ALA A 338 36.76 9.49 38.78
CA ALA A 338 37.86 9.64 37.83
C ALA A 338 37.71 8.83 36.54
N SER A 339 36.99 7.69 36.55
CA SER A 339 36.67 6.95 35.32
C SER A 339 35.47 7.52 34.57
N LEU A 340 34.69 8.40 35.22
CA LEU A 340 33.57 9.15 34.63
C LEU A 340 33.91 10.63 34.32
N GLY A 341 35.20 11.00 34.31
CA GLY A 341 35.67 12.31 33.83
C GLY A 341 35.82 13.43 34.89
N PHE A 342 35.49 13.18 36.15
CA PHE A 342 35.61 14.16 37.23
C PHE A 342 37.02 14.20 37.83
N VAL A 343 37.47 15.37 38.28
CA VAL A 343 38.83 15.57 38.85
C VAL A 343 38.99 14.99 40.26
N GLY A 344 37.90 14.56 40.91
CA GLY A 344 37.92 13.88 42.20
C GLY A 344 36.52 13.63 42.76
N GLY A 345 36.45 13.30 44.06
CA GLY A 345 35.19 13.07 44.80
C GLY A 345 34.90 11.60 45.09
N VAL A 346 33.69 11.32 45.57
CA VAL A 346 33.19 9.98 45.90
C VAL A 346 32.01 9.69 44.99
N LEU A 347 32.06 8.57 44.26
CA LEU A 347 30.97 8.14 43.40
C LEU A 347 29.95 7.36 44.25
N GLY A 348 28.65 7.63 44.07
CA GLY A 348 27.57 6.84 44.63
C GLY A 348 26.90 5.95 43.57
N CYS A 349 26.04 5.03 44.02
CA CYS A 349 25.05 4.40 43.16
C CYS A 349 23.75 5.20 43.23
N ALA A 350 23.04 5.36 42.12
CA ALA A 350 21.72 5.99 42.13
C ALA A 350 20.70 5.11 42.92
N PRO A 351 19.66 5.69 43.54
CA PRO A 351 18.72 4.92 44.38
C PRO A 351 17.88 3.87 43.65
N ASP A 352 17.87 3.93 42.32
CA ASP A 352 17.18 3.05 41.38
C ASP A 352 18.16 2.11 40.63
N CYS A 353 19.45 2.12 40.99
CA CYS A 353 20.53 1.30 40.41
C CYS A 353 20.73 1.40 38.87
N SER A 354 20.01 2.29 38.18
CA SER A 354 20.09 2.52 36.73
C SER A 354 21.35 3.30 36.29
N GLY A 355 22.05 3.91 37.24
CA GLY A 355 23.24 4.71 36.99
C GLY A 355 23.99 5.11 38.26
N PHE A 356 24.99 5.97 38.11
CA PHE A 356 25.86 6.41 39.21
C PHE A 356 25.49 7.81 39.70
N ASP A 357 25.42 7.98 41.02
CA ASP A 357 25.26 9.29 41.66
C ASP A 357 26.61 10.04 41.63
N THR A 358 26.69 11.02 40.74
CA THR A 358 27.86 11.91 40.57
C THR A 358 27.79 13.18 41.43
N SER A 359 26.77 13.37 42.28
CA SER A 359 26.60 14.60 43.08
C SER A 359 27.71 14.84 44.12
N ALA A 360 28.39 13.77 44.53
CA ALA A 360 29.58 13.83 45.40
C ALA A 360 30.91 13.72 44.62
N CYS A 361 30.86 13.71 43.28
CA CYS A 361 32.02 13.96 42.44
C CYS A 361 32.33 15.48 42.38
N VAL A 362 33.61 15.82 42.29
CA VAL A 362 34.07 17.21 42.17
C VAL A 362 34.12 17.57 40.69
N GLY A 363 33.12 18.31 40.23
CA GLY A 363 33.11 18.93 38.90
C GLY A 363 34.10 20.09 38.80
N GLY A 364 34.35 20.53 37.57
CA GLY A 364 35.00 21.81 37.30
C GLY A 364 34.20 22.95 37.93
N THR A 365 34.86 24.05 38.27
CA THR A 365 34.19 25.19 38.93
C THR A 365 34.23 26.42 38.04
N CYS A 366 33.18 26.60 37.26
CA CYS A 366 32.93 27.80 36.46
C CYS A 366 33.27 29.10 37.21
N GLY A 367 34.11 29.94 36.60
CA GLY A 367 34.57 31.22 37.15
C GLY A 367 35.89 31.13 37.93
N ASN A 368 36.63 30.01 37.84
CA ASN A 368 37.95 29.85 38.42
C ASN A 368 39.08 30.41 37.54
N GLY A 369 38.80 30.71 36.27
CA GLY A 369 39.71 31.28 35.29
C GLY A 369 40.53 30.26 34.51
N VAL A 370 40.11 29.00 34.48
CA VAL A 370 40.72 27.90 33.71
C VAL A 370 39.62 26.97 33.21
N VAL A 371 39.66 26.58 31.94
CA VAL A 371 38.71 25.58 31.39
C VAL A 371 39.04 24.19 31.96
N ASP A 372 38.23 23.69 32.89
CA ASP A 372 38.38 22.36 33.49
C ASP A 372 37.05 21.61 33.76
N GLY A 373 37.14 20.30 33.99
CA GLY A 373 35.98 19.43 34.20
C GLY A 373 35.04 19.37 32.99
N THR A 374 33.83 19.92 33.14
CA THR A 374 32.77 19.97 32.13
C THR A 374 32.64 21.34 31.46
N ASP A 375 33.44 22.33 31.87
CA ASP A 375 33.33 23.71 31.39
C ASP A 375 33.84 23.81 29.94
N VAL A 376 33.11 24.49 29.04
CA VAL A 376 33.56 24.74 27.65
C VAL A 376 34.32 26.06 27.52
N CYS A 377 34.16 26.95 28.49
CA CYS A 377 34.86 28.21 28.66
C CYS A 377 34.83 28.60 30.15
N ASP A 378 35.77 29.40 30.63
CA ASP A 378 35.71 29.96 31.99
C ASP A 378 35.92 31.48 31.97
N GLY A 379 34.82 32.22 32.01
CA GLY A 379 34.80 33.68 32.10
C GLY A 379 35.46 34.39 30.91
N ALA A 380 36.78 34.59 30.99
CA ALA A 380 37.60 35.17 29.92
C ALA A 380 38.49 34.15 29.19
N ASP A 381 38.62 32.92 29.71
CA ASP A 381 39.28 31.81 29.03
C ASP A 381 38.27 31.09 28.12
N LEU A 382 38.12 31.60 26.89
CA LEU A 382 37.15 31.11 25.90
C LEU A 382 37.62 29.84 25.16
N ALA A 383 38.52 29.05 25.75
CA ALA A 383 39.19 27.92 25.10
C ALA A 383 39.86 28.25 23.72
N GLY A 384 40.09 29.54 23.43
CA GLY A 384 40.60 30.04 22.15
C GLY A 384 39.55 30.48 21.12
N GLN A 385 38.25 30.47 21.45
CA GLN A 385 37.16 30.79 20.52
C GLN A 385 36.83 32.29 20.38
N THR A 386 36.19 32.66 19.26
CA THR A 386 35.75 34.01 18.85
C THR A 386 34.47 33.93 18.00
N CYS A 387 33.71 35.03 17.78
CA CYS A 387 32.56 35.02 16.83
C CYS A 387 32.96 34.46 15.44
N ILE A 388 34.18 34.76 14.98
CA ILE A 388 34.70 34.35 13.66
C ILE A 388 34.99 32.84 13.63
N THR A 389 35.55 32.27 14.70
CA THR A 389 35.77 30.81 14.79
C THR A 389 34.49 30.02 15.10
N LEU A 390 33.36 30.71 15.31
CA LEU A 390 32.02 30.13 15.48
C LEU A 390 31.06 30.46 14.32
N GLY A 391 31.55 31.02 13.20
CA GLY A 391 30.79 31.14 11.96
C GLY A 391 30.10 32.48 11.67
N PHE A 392 30.43 33.56 12.39
CA PHE A 392 29.91 34.91 12.12
C PHE A 392 30.98 35.85 11.54
N ASP A 393 30.59 36.81 10.71
CA ASP A 393 31.50 37.78 10.07
C ASP A 393 32.23 38.72 11.06
N GLY A 394 31.74 38.85 12.29
CA GLY A 394 32.43 39.57 13.36
C GLY A 394 31.60 39.73 14.63
N GLY A 395 32.23 40.23 15.69
CA GLY A 395 31.60 40.52 16.99
C GLY A 395 32.47 40.11 18.20
N PRO A 396 32.18 40.61 19.41
CA PRO A 396 32.76 40.10 20.66
C PRO A 396 32.04 38.84 21.14
N LEU A 397 32.79 37.80 21.50
CA LEU A 397 32.27 36.55 22.07
C LEU A 397 32.35 36.57 23.62
N GLY A 398 31.32 36.07 24.29
CA GLY A 398 31.30 35.87 25.74
C GLY A 398 31.30 34.39 26.16
N CYS A 399 31.40 34.14 27.47
CA CYS A 399 31.17 32.84 28.10
C CYS A 399 29.88 32.92 28.93
N ALA A 400 29.03 31.89 28.89
CA ALA A 400 27.81 31.85 29.68
C ALA A 400 28.13 31.79 31.20
N PRO A 401 27.26 32.33 32.09
CA PRO A 401 27.54 32.40 33.54
C PRO A 401 27.65 31.05 34.26
N ASP A 402 27.25 29.97 33.59
CA ASP A 402 27.30 28.57 34.02
C ASP A 402 28.37 27.75 33.26
N CYS A 403 29.16 28.39 32.39
CA CYS A 403 30.27 27.81 31.63
C CYS A 403 29.91 26.63 30.70
N SER A 404 28.61 26.42 30.42
CA SER A 404 28.11 25.34 29.55
C SER A 404 28.12 25.71 28.05
N ALA A 405 28.16 27.00 27.72
CA ALA A 405 28.09 27.52 26.35
C ALA A 405 28.80 28.87 26.17
N PHE A 406 28.99 29.27 24.90
CA PHE A 406 29.46 30.62 24.52
C PHE A 406 28.27 31.58 24.29
N ASP A 407 28.43 32.84 24.70
CA ASP A 407 27.46 33.91 24.44
C ASP A 407 27.78 34.60 23.11
N VAL A 408 26.92 34.36 22.11
CA VAL A 408 27.04 34.86 20.72
C VAL A 408 26.21 36.11 20.44
N SER A 409 25.59 36.73 21.46
CA SER A 409 24.70 37.89 21.28
C SER A 409 25.35 39.16 20.71
N GLY A 410 26.66 39.13 20.42
CA GLY A 410 27.45 40.22 19.84
C GLY A 410 27.75 40.15 18.33
N CYS A 411 27.27 39.15 17.57
CA CYS A 411 27.63 38.93 16.15
C CYS A 411 26.50 39.31 15.12
N PHE A 412 26.74 39.52 13.78
CA PHE A 412 25.74 40.12 12.80
C PHE A 412 25.94 39.83 11.25
N ILE A 413 24.92 40.07 10.37
CA ILE A 413 24.84 39.90 8.84
C ILE A 413 23.77 40.87 8.17
N ASP A 414 23.77 41.22 6.83
CA ASP A 414 22.81 42.17 6.10
C ASP A 414 22.73 42.02 4.53
N SER A 415 21.68 42.53 3.80
CA SER A 415 21.52 42.43 2.30
C SER A 415 20.69 43.51 1.50
N CYS A 416 19.40 43.29 1.11
CA CYS A 416 18.70 43.85 -0.09
C CYS A 416 18.43 45.40 -0.13
N GLY A 417 18.15 45.95 -1.33
CA GLY A 417 17.85 47.37 -1.58
C GLY A 417 19.07 48.22 -2.04
N ASN A 418 20.03 47.56 -2.69
CA ASN A 418 21.32 48.08 -3.11
C ASN A 418 21.32 48.67 -4.55
N GLY A 419 20.24 48.44 -5.32
CA GLY A 419 20.04 48.91 -6.69
C GLY A 419 20.59 47.97 -7.77
N VAL A 420 20.84 46.71 -7.44
CA VAL A 420 21.29 45.64 -8.34
C VAL A 420 20.57 44.35 -7.93
N ILE A 421 20.05 43.59 -8.89
CA ILE A 421 19.40 42.31 -8.60
C ILE A 421 20.49 41.28 -8.25
N ASP A 422 20.63 40.96 -6.97
CA ASP A 422 21.54 39.94 -6.44
C ASP A 422 20.89 39.09 -5.33
N GLY A 423 21.60 38.04 -4.87
CA GLY A 423 21.06 37.10 -3.87
C GLY A 423 19.79 36.39 -4.35
N THR A 424 18.70 36.57 -3.59
CA THR A 424 17.36 35.99 -3.84
C THR A 424 16.40 36.99 -4.49
N ASP A 425 16.86 38.18 -4.85
CA ASP A 425 16.00 39.27 -5.30
C ASP A 425 15.42 38.99 -6.70
N VAL A 426 14.11 39.20 -6.85
CA VAL A 426 13.39 39.13 -8.15
C VAL A 426 13.46 40.50 -8.86
N CYS A 427 13.62 41.56 -8.08
CA CYS A 427 13.88 42.93 -8.50
C CYS A 427 14.57 43.69 -7.36
N ASP A 428 15.30 44.78 -7.66
CA ASP A 428 15.80 45.70 -6.64
C ASP A 428 15.44 47.14 -7.05
N GLY A 429 14.51 47.74 -6.29
CA GLY A 429 14.11 49.13 -6.43
C GLY A 429 13.64 49.47 -7.87
N PRO A 430 14.42 50.23 -8.66
CA PRO A 430 14.08 50.56 -10.04
C PRO A 430 14.48 49.50 -11.08
N ASP A 431 15.26 48.47 -10.72
CA ASP A 431 15.63 47.38 -11.63
C ASP A 431 14.62 46.23 -11.53
N LEU A 432 13.79 46.10 -12.58
CA LEU A 432 12.64 45.20 -12.62
C LEU A 432 12.89 43.96 -13.50
N ALA A 433 14.15 43.56 -13.72
CA ALA A 433 14.54 42.47 -14.61
C ALA A 433 13.98 42.58 -16.05
N GLY A 434 13.65 43.80 -16.49
CA GLY A 434 13.01 44.07 -17.78
C GLY A 434 11.51 43.78 -17.85
N GLN A 435 10.87 43.40 -16.74
CA GLN A 435 9.42 43.18 -16.66
C GLN A 435 8.62 44.50 -16.72
N THR A 436 7.37 44.38 -17.16
CA THR A 436 6.40 45.46 -17.26
C THR A 436 5.01 44.92 -16.92
N CYS A 437 4.06 45.78 -16.57
CA CYS A 437 2.66 45.38 -16.42
C CYS A 437 2.16 44.59 -17.66
N VAL A 438 2.61 44.94 -18.87
CA VAL A 438 2.23 44.28 -20.13
C VAL A 438 2.81 42.87 -20.28
N SER A 439 4.04 42.62 -19.80
CA SER A 439 4.61 41.26 -19.81
C SER A 439 4.05 40.36 -18.71
N LEU A 440 3.37 40.95 -17.71
CA LEU A 440 2.67 40.24 -16.63
C LEU A 440 1.14 40.14 -16.86
N GLY A 441 0.65 40.42 -18.07
CA GLY A 441 -0.76 40.21 -18.46
C GLY A 441 -1.72 41.39 -18.25
N PHE A 442 -1.25 42.54 -17.80
CA PHE A 442 -2.05 43.77 -17.61
C PHE A 442 -1.97 44.68 -18.85
N MET A 443 -3.00 45.51 -19.11
CA MET A 443 -2.98 46.40 -20.29
C MET A 443 -1.85 47.44 -20.29
N GLY A 444 -1.31 47.75 -19.11
CA GLY A 444 -0.32 48.80 -18.90
C GLY A 444 -0.28 49.24 -17.44
N GLY A 445 0.30 50.41 -17.19
CA GLY A 445 0.55 50.93 -15.85
C GLY A 445 2.04 51.07 -15.56
N VAL A 446 2.38 51.31 -14.29
CA VAL A 446 3.77 51.37 -13.82
C VAL A 446 3.99 50.19 -12.90
N LEU A 447 4.87 49.27 -13.29
CA LEU A 447 5.27 48.15 -12.45
C LEU A 447 6.25 48.67 -11.40
N GLY A 448 6.06 48.29 -10.13
CA GLY A 448 7.02 48.54 -9.05
C GLY A 448 7.78 47.27 -8.66
N CYS A 449 8.85 47.43 -7.89
CA CYS A 449 9.43 46.34 -7.11
C CYS A 449 8.83 46.35 -5.70
N ALA A 450 8.55 45.19 -5.13
CA ALA A 450 8.12 45.09 -3.75
C ALA A 450 9.26 45.51 -2.78
N PRO A 451 8.96 46.07 -1.59
CA PRO A 451 9.97 46.62 -0.68
C PRO A 451 10.96 45.60 -0.09
N ASP A 452 10.64 44.32 -0.21
CA ASP A 452 11.35 43.12 0.24
C ASP A 452 12.04 42.38 -0.92
N CYS A 453 12.10 42.99 -2.12
CA CYS A 453 12.78 42.47 -3.31
C CYS A 453 12.21 41.12 -3.87
N SER A 454 11.19 40.52 -3.24
CA SER A 454 10.67 39.17 -3.52
C SER A 454 9.73 39.05 -4.73
N GLY A 455 9.19 40.18 -5.22
CA GLY A 455 8.21 40.18 -6.31
C GLY A 455 7.87 41.57 -6.84
N PHE A 456 6.97 41.64 -7.81
CA PHE A 456 6.59 42.89 -8.46
C PHE A 456 5.32 43.50 -7.86
N ASP A 457 5.37 44.79 -7.52
CA ASP A 457 4.19 45.57 -7.13
C ASP A 457 3.33 45.87 -8.36
N THR A 458 2.23 45.13 -8.48
CA THR A 458 1.22 45.27 -9.55
C THR A 458 0.09 46.23 -9.18
N SER A 459 0.10 46.87 -8.01
CA SER A 459 -0.99 47.76 -7.55
C SER A 459 -1.16 49.02 -8.42
N ALA A 460 -0.13 49.39 -9.19
CA ALA A 460 -0.15 50.46 -10.19
C ALA A 460 -0.22 49.95 -11.65
N CYS A 461 -0.44 48.64 -11.84
CA CYS A 461 -0.85 48.06 -13.12
C CYS A 461 -2.38 48.20 -13.32
N VAL A 462 -2.80 48.30 -14.58
CA VAL A 462 -4.21 48.44 -14.96
C VAL A 462 -4.76 47.06 -15.34
N GLY A 463 -5.59 46.49 -14.47
CA GLY A 463 -6.32 45.24 -14.72
C GLY A 463 -7.45 45.39 -15.72
N ALA A 464 -7.92 44.25 -16.23
CA ALA A 464 -9.11 44.16 -17.08
C ALA A 464 -10.33 44.74 -16.35
N THR A 465 -11.23 45.38 -17.09
CA THR A 465 -12.35 46.15 -16.51
C THR A 465 -13.69 45.63 -17.03
N CYS A 466 -14.12 44.50 -16.47
CA CYS A 466 -15.42 43.90 -16.70
C CYS A 466 -16.57 44.91 -16.92
N GLY A 467 -17.16 44.84 -18.12
CA GLY A 467 -18.18 45.74 -18.64
C GLY A 467 -17.65 46.87 -19.53
N ASN A 468 -16.42 46.82 -20.02
CA ASN A 468 -15.84 47.82 -20.93
C ASN A 468 -16.11 47.57 -22.43
N GLY A 469 -16.56 46.36 -22.78
CA GLY A 469 -16.95 45.91 -24.12
C GLY A 469 -15.84 45.28 -24.96
N VAL A 470 -14.72 44.84 -24.36
CA VAL A 470 -13.71 43.99 -25.00
C VAL A 470 -13.22 42.92 -24.00
N ILE A 471 -13.08 41.67 -24.46
CA ILE A 471 -12.49 40.62 -23.61
C ILE A 471 -10.98 40.79 -23.52
N GLU A 472 -10.47 40.96 -22.30
CA GLU A 472 -9.04 41.15 -22.04
C GLU A 472 -8.57 40.57 -20.70
N GLY A 473 -7.26 40.28 -20.60
CA GLY A 473 -6.70 39.61 -19.42
C GLY A 473 -7.27 38.21 -19.21
N GLY A 474 -7.76 37.92 -18.00
CA GLY A 474 -8.33 36.63 -17.61
C GLY A 474 -9.87 36.55 -17.72
N GLU A 475 -10.51 37.51 -18.38
CA GLU A 475 -11.96 37.54 -18.57
C GLU A 475 -12.39 36.46 -19.58
N ILE A 476 -13.45 35.71 -19.26
CA ILE A 476 -14.05 34.73 -20.19
C ILE A 476 -15.10 35.40 -21.09
N CYS A 477 -15.63 36.53 -20.65
CA CYS A 477 -16.53 37.42 -21.38
C CYS A 477 -16.41 38.86 -20.83
N ASP A 478 -16.81 39.88 -21.58
CA ASP A 478 -17.00 41.24 -21.06
C ASP A 478 -18.36 41.77 -21.51
N GLY A 479 -19.32 41.82 -20.58
CA GLY A 479 -20.62 42.48 -20.77
C GLY A 479 -21.44 41.90 -21.93
N ALA A 480 -21.25 42.43 -23.14
CA ALA A 480 -21.89 42.00 -24.38
C ALA A 480 -20.92 41.36 -25.40
N ASP A 481 -19.61 41.38 -25.13
CA ASP A 481 -18.61 40.57 -25.83
C ASP A 481 -18.52 39.21 -25.13
N LEU A 482 -19.00 38.16 -25.79
CA LEU A 482 -19.19 36.83 -25.21
C LEU A 482 -18.20 35.80 -25.79
N ALA A 483 -17.03 36.26 -26.25
CA ALA A 483 -15.99 35.46 -26.92
C ALA A 483 -16.46 34.85 -28.26
N GLY A 484 -17.54 35.38 -28.83
CA GLY A 484 -18.25 34.77 -29.96
C GLY A 484 -19.09 33.55 -29.60
N LEU A 485 -19.22 33.23 -28.31
CA LEU A 485 -20.11 32.20 -27.79
C LEU A 485 -21.52 32.78 -27.62
N ASP A 486 -22.50 31.91 -27.84
CA ASP A 486 -23.91 32.13 -27.53
C ASP A 486 -24.47 30.85 -26.88
N CYS A 487 -25.75 30.88 -26.50
CA CYS A 487 -26.39 29.70 -25.91
C CYS A 487 -26.28 28.45 -26.81
N THR A 488 -26.35 28.60 -28.14
CA THR A 488 -26.22 27.48 -29.09
C THR A 488 -24.81 26.89 -29.12
N THR A 489 -23.80 27.73 -28.94
CA THR A 489 -22.40 27.32 -28.90
C THR A 489 -22.03 26.67 -27.55
N LEU A 490 -22.83 26.93 -26.49
CA LEU A 490 -22.74 26.29 -25.18
C LEU A 490 -23.68 25.08 -25.00
N GLY A 491 -24.32 24.59 -26.07
CA GLY A 491 -25.14 23.37 -26.05
C GLY A 491 -26.62 23.54 -25.69
N PHE A 492 -27.15 24.76 -25.72
CA PHE A 492 -28.57 25.06 -25.51
C PHE A 492 -29.30 25.28 -26.86
N ALA A 493 -30.61 25.07 -26.95
CA ALA A 493 -31.35 25.30 -28.22
C ALA A 493 -31.37 26.77 -28.66
N GLY A 494 -31.14 27.71 -27.74
CA GLY A 494 -31.10 29.15 -28.05
C GLY A 494 -31.19 30.02 -26.81
N GLY A 495 -31.63 31.26 -26.98
CA GLY A 495 -31.80 32.26 -25.91
C GLY A 495 -30.70 33.31 -25.86
N ASN A 496 -30.71 34.11 -24.78
CA ASN A 496 -29.76 35.19 -24.55
C ASN A 496 -28.73 34.77 -23.48
N LEU A 497 -27.51 34.49 -23.93
CA LEU A 497 -26.35 34.35 -23.05
C LEU A 497 -25.94 35.74 -22.57
N ASN A 498 -25.67 35.91 -21.27
CA ASN A 498 -25.08 37.13 -20.73
C ASN A 498 -23.74 36.82 -20.06
N CYS A 499 -22.88 37.82 -19.90
CA CYS A 499 -21.71 37.72 -19.04
C CYS A 499 -22.10 37.97 -17.57
N LEU A 500 -21.50 37.26 -16.61
CA LEU A 500 -21.64 37.60 -15.20
C LEU A 500 -21.00 38.97 -14.91
N GLY A 501 -21.48 39.64 -13.86
CA GLY A 501 -21.02 40.98 -13.47
C GLY A 501 -19.59 41.06 -12.93
N ASP A 502 -18.89 39.93 -12.84
CA ASP A 502 -17.47 39.80 -12.49
C ASP A 502 -16.62 39.21 -13.64
N CYS A 503 -17.24 38.92 -14.79
CA CYS A 503 -16.61 38.39 -16.00
C CYS A 503 -15.88 37.03 -15.84
N SER A 504 -16.17 36.32 -14.74
CA SER A 504 -15.57 35.02 -14.42
C SER A 504 -16.24 33.84 -15.12
N SER A 505 -17.53 33.95 -15.46
CA SER A 505 -18.25 32.97 -16.29
C SER A 505 -19.51 33.59 -16.92
N PHE A 506 -20.30 32.76 -17.61
CA PHE A 506 -21.53 33.18 -18.27
C PHE A 506 -22.77 32.97 -17.39
N ASP A 507 -23.72 33.90 -17.47
CA ASP A 507 -25.08 33.73 -16.97
C ASP A 507 -25.93 33.03 -18.04
N THR A 508 -26.21 31.74 -17.81
CA THR A 508 -27.01 30.87 -18.67
C THR A 508 -28.51 30.93 -18.35
N SER A 509 -28.96 31.72 -17.36
CA SER A 509 -30.38 31.81 -17.00
C SER A 509 -31.29 32.42 -18.08
N GLY A 510 -30.69 33.09 -19.07
CA GLY A 510 -31.36 33.57 -20.28
C GLY A 510 -31.33 32.60 -21.47
N CYS A 511 -30.66 31.45 -21.36
CA CYS A 511 -30.67 30.39 -22.37
C CYS A 511 -31.93 29.53 -22.26
N THR A 512 -32.51 29.15 -23.40
CA THR A 512 -33.57 28.15 -23.48
C THR A 512 -32.94 26.78 -23.56
N GLY A 513 -33.32 25.86 -22.65
CA GLY A 513 -32.80 24.50 -22.63
C GLY A 513 -32.76 23.87 -24.02
N ALA A 514 -31.69 23.16 -24.34
CA ALA A 514 -31.84 22.07 -25.30
C ALA A 514 -32.75 21.06 -24.63
N GLY A 515 -33.99 20.92 -25.11
CA GLY A 515 -34.86 19.87 -24.60
C GLY A 515 -34.32 18.50 -25.00
N ASP A 516 -34.71 17.46 -24.27
CA ASP A 516 -34.36 16.08 -24.62
C ASP A 516 -35.29 15.54 -25.74
N ASP A 517 -35.22 14.24 -26.01
CA ASP A 517 -35.99 13.51 -27.02
C ASP A 517 -37.47 13.93 -27.12
N CYS A 518 -37.87 14.48 -28.27
CA CYS A 518 -39.25 14.87 -28.55
C CYS A 518 -40.27 13.72 -28.43
N CYS A 519 -39.83 12.46 -28.59
CA CYS A 519 -40.68 11.28 -28.55
C CYS A 519 -40.75 10.61 -27.17
N ALA A 520 -40.12 11.18 -26.13
CA ALA A 520 -40.24 10.75 -24.74
C ALA A 520 -40.70 11.90 -23.82
N PRO A 521 -41.39 11.62 -22.69
CA PRO A 521 -41.58 12.60 -21.63
C PRO A 521 -40.22 12.92 -20.99
N ASN A 522 -39.81 14.19 -20.94
CA ASN A 522 -38.48 14.57 -20.44
C ASN A 522 -38.50 15.43 -19.15
N GLY A 523 -39.66 15.94 -18.73
CA GLY A 523 -39.75 16.70 -17.47
C GLY A 523 -39.31 18.17 -17.58
N SER A 524 -38.95 18.64 -18.78
CA SER A 524 -38.43 19.97 -19.07
C SER A 524 -39.26 20.67 -20.16
N PRO A 525 -39.28 22.01 -20.26
CA PRO A 525 -39.96 22.68 -21.36
C PRO A 525 -39.14 22.60 -22.66
N GLY A 526 -39.74 22.06 -23.72
CA GLY A 526 -39.16 21.93 -25.06
C GLY A 526 -38.65 20.50 -25.37
N CYS A 527 -38.10 20.32 -26.57
CA CYS A 527 -37.44 19.08 -26.98
C CYS A 527 -36.26 19.34 -27.92
N ASN A 528 -35.54 18.29 -28.31
CA ASN A 528 -34.28 18.38 -29.07
C ASN A 528 -34.43 18.80 -30.56
N ASP A 529 -35.61 18.62 -31.16
CA ASP A 529 -35.90 19.03 -32.53
C ASP A 529 -36.77 20.32 -32.55
N PRO A 530 -36.27 21.46 -33.05
CA PRO A 530 -37.01 22.74 -33.03
C PRO A 530 -38.19 22.81 -34.02
N ASP A 531 -38.19 22.02 -35.10
CA ASP A 531 -39.30 21.93 -36.05
C ASP A 531 -40.44 21.06 -35.47
N CYS A 532 -40.09 19.99 -34.75
CA CYS A 532 -41.05 19.20 -33.98
C CYS A 532 -41.54 19.96 -32.72
N GLU A 533 -40.66 20.62 -31.98
CA GLU A 533 -41.00 21.46 -30.83
C GLU A 533 -42.00 22.53 -31.25
N SER A 534 -41.68 23.35 -32.25
CA SER A 534 -42.58 24.43 -32.72
C SER A 534 -43.94 23.90 -33.20
N THR A 535 -43.95 22.67 -33.74
CA THR A 535 -45.15 21.90 -34.11
C THR A 535 -45.99 21.50 -32.89
N VAL A 536 -45.39 20.85 -31.89
CA VAL A 536 -46.09 20.41 -30.67
C VAL A 536 -46.56 21.62 -29.86
N CYS A 537 -45.72 22.66 -29.74
CA CYS A 537 -46.03 23.95 -29.13
C CYS A 537 -47.24 24.66 -29.73
N ALA A 538 -47.43 24.57 -31.05
CA ALA A 538 -48.59 25.13 -31.74
C ALA A 538 -49.90 24.39 -31.38
N VAL A 539 -49.80 23.12 -30.97
CA VAL A 539 -50.94 22.28 -30.52
C VAL A 539 -51.18 22.46 -29.02
N ASN A 540 -50.12 22.40 -28.21
CA ASN A 540 -50.17 22.54 -26.75
C ASN A 540 -48.98 23.39 -26.24
N PRO A 541 -49.19 24.69 -25.95
CA PRO A 541 -48.15 25.56 -25.41
C PRO A 541 -47.58 25.15 -24.04
N PHE A 542 -48.21 24.22 -23.32
CA PHE A 542 -47.67 23.67 -22.08
C PHE A 542 -46.29 23.03 -22.30
N CYS A 543 -46.10 22.37 -23.45
CA CYS A 543 -44.91 21.60 -23.78
C CYS A 543 -43.61 22.43 -23.83
N CYS A 544 -43.69 23.73 -24.15
CA CYS A 544 -42.52 24.64 -24.26
C CYS A 544 -42.45 25.71 -23.15
N PHE A 545 -43.41 25.74 -22.24
CA PHE A 545 -43.42 26.74 -21.14
C PHE A 545 -43.59 26.14 -19.76
N VAL A 546 -43.86 24.83 -19.64
CA VAL A 546 -44.08 24.17 -18.35
C VAL A 546 -43.35 22.83 -18.29
N ASP A 547 -43.68 21.87 -19.15
CA ASP A 547 -43.18 20.49 -19.09
C ASP A 547 -43.52 19.73 -20.38
N TRP A 548 -42.53 19.01 -20.94
CA TRP A 548 -42.68 18.07 -22.04
C TRP A 548 -43.06 16.69 -21.49
N ASP A 549 -44.36 16.51 -21.27
CA ASP A 549 -44.94 15.31 -20.70
C ASP A 549 -45.30 14.24 -21.76
N ALA A 550 -45.90 13.12 -21.32
CA ALA A 550 -46.35 12.06 -22.22
C ALA A 550 -47.39 12.52 -23.26
N LEU A 551 -48.13 13.58 -22.97
CA LEU A 551 -49.08 14.18 -23.90
C LEU A 551 -48.36 15.01 -24.98
N CYS A 552 -47.21 15.61 -24.66
CA CYS A 552 -46.32 16.25 -25.64
C CYS A 552 -45.68 15.21 -26.57
N ALA A 553 -45.16 14.10 -26.03
CA ALA A 553 -44.63 12.98 -26.81
C ALA A 553 -45.70 12.29 -27.70
N ASP A 554 -46.93 12.10 -27.21
CA ASP A 554 -48.06 11.58 -28.00
C ASP A 554 -48.48 12.51 -29.16
N ILE A 555 -48.22 13.81 -29.04
CA ILE A 555 -48.45 14.80 -30.11
C ILE A 555 -47.29 14.76 -31.12
N ALA A 556 -46.04 14.66 -30.66
CA ALA A 556 -44.84 14.53 -31.51
C ALA A 556 -44.90 13.29 -32.41
N THR A 557 -45.30 12.14 -31.85
CA THR A 557 -45.40 10.84 -32.54
C THR A 557 -46.66 10.68 -33.42
N GLY A 558 -47.57 11.67 -33.43
CA GLY A 558 -48.75 11.66 -34.30
C GLY A 558 -49.82 10.61 -33.96
N ALA A 559 -49.74 9.94 -32.80
CA ALA A 559 -50.56 8.79 -32.41
C ALA A 559 -52.09 9.05 -32.44
N ASN A 560 -52.52 10.31 -32.39
CA ASN A 560 -53.92 10.73 -32.45
C ASN A 560 -54.45 11.11 -33.86
N GLY A 561 -53.68 10.85 -34.93
CA GLY A 561 -54.19 10.89 -36.31
C GLY A 561 -54.46 12.28 -36.90
N GLY A 562 -53.88 13.34 -36.30
CA GLY A 562 -53.78 14.66 -36.91
C GLY A 562 -52.45 14.79 -37.64
N GLY A 563 -52.47 14.84 -38.98
CA GLY A 563 -51.24 14.96 -39.76
C GLY A 563 -50.55 16.31 -39.54
N ASN A 564 -49.41 16.30 -38.88
CA ASN A 564 -48.36 17.31 -38.99
C ASN A 564 -47.02 16.58 -39.21
N GLU A 565 -46.07 17.24 -39.87
CA GLU A 565 -44.89 16.61 -40.48
C GLU A 565 -43.69 16.51 -39.52
N CYS A 566 -43.91 16.11 -38.26
CA CYS A 566 -42.82 15.59 -37.40
C CYS A 566 -42.63 14.10 -37.73
N LEU A 567 -41.67 13.80 -38.60
CA LEU A 567 -41.41 12.47 -39.16
C LEU A 567 -40.03 11.96 -38.71
N VAL A 568 -39.84 11.78 -37.40
CA VAL A 568 -38.53 11.44 -36.79
C VAL A 568 -38.58 10.18 -35.90
N CYS A 569 -39.75 9.57 -35.71
CA CYS A 569 -39.92 8.40 -34.85
C CYS A 569 -40.72 7.30 -35.55
N THR A 570 -40.10 6.59 -36.49
CA THR A 570 -40.70 5.43 -37.18
C THR A 570 -39.64 4.40 -37.59
N CYS A 571 -39.36 3.50 -36.66
CA CYS A 571 -38.53 2.33 -36.86
C CYS A 571 -38.90 1.51 -38.11
N GLY A 572 -37.90 1.20 -38.94
CA GLY A 572 -38.02 0.43 -40.17
C GLY A 572 -38.24 1.28 -41.43
N ASN A 573 -37.88 2.56 -41.40
CA ASN A 573 -37.98 3.50 -42.52
C ASN A 573 -36.76 3.41 -43.49
N GLY A 574 -35.62 2.89 -43.02
CA GLY A 574 -34.39 2.66 -43.78
C GLY A 574 -33.32 3.76 -43.67
N VAL A 575 -33.40 4.64 -42.66
CA VAL A 575 -32.42 5.68 -42.33
C VAL A 575 -32.28 5.74 -40.80
N LEU A 576 -31.04 5.78 -40.29
CA LEU A 576 -30.77 5.96 -38.86
C LEU A 576 -31.03 7.42 -38.43
N ASP A 577 -32.24 7.71 -37.94
CA ASP A 577 -32.67 9.06 -37.53
C ASP A 577 -33.09 9.09 -36.03
N GLY A 578 -32.83 10.20 -35.34
CA GLY A 578 -33.26 10.40 -33.94
C GLY A 578 -32.52 9.50 -32.91
N ASN A 579 -33.27 8.90 -31.98
CA ASN A 579 -32.75 8.04 -30.91
C ASN A 579 -32.74 6.54 -31.28
N GLU A 580 -32.87 6.21 -32.56
CA GLU A 580 -32.82 4.83 -33.05
C GLU A 580 -31.38 4.29 -32.96
N ALA A 581 -31.19 3.17 -32.25
CA ALA A 581 -29.89 2.49 -32.17
C ALA A 581 -29.51 1.80 -33.50
N CYS A 582 -30.51 1.59 -34.36
CA CYS A 582 -30.45 1.05 -35.71
C CYS A 582 -31.81 1.28 -36.39
N ASP A 583 -31.87 1.40 -37.72
CA ASP A 583 -33.14 1.28 -38.47
C ASP A 583 -33.03 0.13 -39.48
N GLY A 584 -33.60 -1.02 -39.12
CA GLY A 584 -33.81 -2.15 -40.02
C GLY A 584 -32.52 -2.79 -40.57
N ALA A 585 -31.94 -2.19 -41.62
CA ALA A 585 -30.68 -2.59 -42.24
C ALA A 585 -29.59 -1.50 -42.15
N ASP A 586 -29.91 -0.31 -41.67
CA ASP A 586 -28.95 0.75 -41.33
C ASP A 586 -28.59 0.61 -39.85
N LEU A 587 -27.43 0.01 -39.57
CA LEU A 587 -26.98 -0.35 -38.22
C LEU A 587 -26.01 0.71 -37.64
N GLY A 588 -26.04 1.94 -38.15
CA GLY A 588 -25.12 3.02 -37.72
C GLY A 588 -23.65 2.80 -38.07
N GLY A 589 -23.34 1.77 -38.86
CA GLY A 589 -21.97 1.32 -39.14
C GLY A 589 -21.50 0.14 -38.27
N GLU A 590 -22.30 -0.28 -37.28
CA GLU A 590 -21.97 -1.40 -36.41
C GLU A 590 -22.10 -2.77 -37.10
N SER A 591 -21.33 -3.71 -36.56
CA SER A 591 -21.23 -5.11 -36.99
C SER A 591 -20.92 -5.98 -35.77
N CYS A 592 -21.10 -7.30 -35.85
CA CYS A 592 -20.73 -8.18 -34.74
C CYS A 592 -19.27 -7.95 -34.29
N ALA A 593 -18.35 -7.82 -35.25
CA ALA A 593 -16.93 -7.60 -35.01
C ALA A 593 -16.60 -6.25 -34.34
N SER A 594 -17.34 -5.17 -34.61
CA SER A 594 -17.12 -3.88 -33.94
C SER A 594 -17.67 -3.85 -32.51
N LEU A 595 -18.66 -4.70 -32.22
CA LEU A 595 -19.22 -4.92 -30.89
C LEU A 595 -18.47 -5.98 -30.05
N GLY A 596 -17.33 -6.50 -30.54
CA GLY A 596 -16.56 -7.54 -29.85
C GLY A 596 -17.26 -8.91 -29.81
N LEU A 597 -18.20 -9.16 -30.72
CA LEU A 597 -18.90 -10.43 -30.89
C LEU A 597 -18.35 -11.15 -32.14
N GLY A 598 -18.31 -12.48 -32.10
CA GLY A 598 -17.79 -13.29 -33.20
C GLY A 598 -18.53 -13.07 -34.53
N GLY A 599 -17.93 -13.51 -35.64
CA GLY A 599 -18.46 -13.29 -36.98
C GLY A 599 -19.94 -13.69 -37.16
N GLY A 600 -20.73 -12.89 -37.88
CA GLY A 600 -22.14 -13.18 -38.10
C GLY A 600 -22.90 -12.08 -38.84
N VAL A 601 -24.23 -12.07 -38.69
CA VAL A 601 -25.10 -11.03 -39.25
C VAL A 601 -25.77 -10.30 -38.09
N LEU A 602 -25.28 -9.10 -37.79
CA LEU A 602 -25.92 -8.21 -36.84
C LEU A 602 -27.29 -7.76 -37.39
N GLY A 603 -28.31 -7.72 -36.55
CA GLY A 603 -29.64 -7.25 -36.90
C GLY A 603 -30.03 -5.99 -36.13
N CYS A 604 -31.27 -5.56 -36.34
CA CYS A 604 -31.92 -4.52 -35.56
C CYS A 604 -33.20 -5.06 -34.94
N LEU A 605 -33.48 -4.77 -33.66
CA LEU A 605 -34.76 -5.15 -33.06
C LEU A 605 -35.92 -4.40 -33.72
N GLY A 606 -37.10 -5.02 -33.72
CA GLY A 606 -38.29 -4.50 -34.41
C GLY A 606 -38.92 -3.23 -33.79
N ASP A 607 -38.31 -2.70 -32.72
CA ASP A 607 -38.63 -1.41 -32.09
C ASP A 607 -37.47 -0.40 -32.18
N CYS A 608 -36.37 -0.76 -32.84
CA CYS A 608 -35.17 0.07 -33.07
C CYS A 608 -34.48 0.59 -31.79
N SER A 609 -34.83 0.02 -30.63
CA SER A 609 -34.27 0.39 -29.32
C SER A 609 -32.84 -0.10 -29.10
N SER A 610 -32.44 -1.18 -29.78
CA SER A 610 -31.10 -1.78 -29.70
C SER A 610 -30.83 -2.74 -30.87
N LEU A 611 -29.54 -3.03 -31.08
CA LEU A 611 -29.05 -3.96 -32.09
C LEU A 611 -29.37 -5.42 -31.70
N ASP A 612 -29.86 -6.20 -32.66
CA ASP A 612 -30.15 -7.62 -32.47
C ASP A 612 -28.88 -8.45 -32.67
N THR A 613 -28.24 -8.83 -31.57
CA THR A 613 -27.01 -9.63 -31.55
C THR A 613 -27.25 -11.14 -31.71
N SER A 614 -28.50 -11.61 -31.79
CA SER A 614 -28.81 -13.04 -31.89
C SER A 614 -28.39 -13.70 -33.21
N GLY A 615 -28.06 -12.90 -34.22
CA GLY A 615 -27.48 -13.32 -35.50
C GLY A 615 -25.94 -13.29 -35.56
N CYS A 616 -25.27 -12.82 -34.51
CA CYS A 616 -23.83 -12.98 -34.33
C CYS A 616 -23.52 -14.41 -33.88
N ALA A 617 -22.38 -14.99 -34.31
CA ALA A 617 -21.92 -16.22 -33.70
C ALA A 617 -21.57 -15.98 -32.23
N GLY A 618 -21.50 -17.06 -31.45
CA GLY A 618 -21.01 -17.00 -30.07
C GLY A 618 -19.66 -16.28 -30.01
N GLY A 619 -19.38 -15.67 -28.86
CA GLY A 619 -18.26 -14.74 -28.68
C GLY A 619 -16.86 -15.30 -28.99
N PRO A 620 -15.82 -14.45 -28.86
CA PRO A 620 -14.41 -14.81 -29.02
C PRO A 620 -14.11 -16.22 -28.47
N THR A 621 -13.56 -17.08 -29.33
CA THR A 621 -13.42 -18.53 -29.08
C THR A 621 -11.96 -18.95 -29.20
N CYS A 622 -11.23 -18.78 -28.11
CA CYS A 622 -9.85 -19.22 -27.97
C CYS A 622 -9.54 -20.60 -28.60
N GLY A 623 -8.58 -20.61 -29.51
CA GLY A 623 -8.11 -21.74 -30.29
C GLY A 623 -8.59 -21.76 -31.76
N ASP A 624 -9.15 -20.67 -32.28
CA ASP A 624 -9.64 -20.57 -33.67
C ASP A 624 -8.56 -20.08 -34.67
N GLY A 625 -7.49 -19.46 -34.14
CA GLY A 625 -6.31 -18.99 -34.87
C GLY A 625 -6.33 -17.51 -35.27
N LEU A 626 -7.23 -16.69 -34.71
CA LEU A 626 -7.26 -15.24 -34.84
C LEU A 626 -7.42 -14.59 -33.47
N ALA A 627 -6.55 -13.64 -33.09
CA ALA A 627 -6.75 -12.91 -31.83
C ALA A 627 -7.88 -11.86 -32.01
N GLU A 628 -9.08 -12.14 -31.49
CA GLU A 628 -10.24 -11.24 -31.65
C GLU A 628 -10.96 -10.83 -30.35
N GLY A 629 -11.53 -9.62 -30.34
CA GLY A 629 -12.24 -9.07 -29.19
C GLY A 629 -11.34 -8.83 -27.96
N PRO A 630 -11.61 -9.44 -26.79
CA PRO A 630 -10.83 -9.31 -25.56
C PRO A 630 -9.65 -10.30 -25.46
N GLU A 631 -9.44 -11.15 -26.47
CA GLU A 631 -8.33 -12.11 -26.51
C GLU A 631 -7.00 -11.38 -26.70
N VAL A 632 -6.00 -11.73 -25.87
CA VAL A 632 -4.66 -11.13 -25.94
C VAL A 632 -3.83 -11.80 -27.06
N CYS A 633 -4.18 -13.03 -27.40
CA CYS A 633 -3.62 -13.85 -28.46
C CYS A 633 -4.60 -14.99 -28.79
N ASP A 634 -4.41 -15.68 -29.93
CA ASP A 634 -5.04 -16.98 -30.17
C ASP A 634 -4.02 -17.95 -30.78
N GLY A 635 -3.66 -19.00 -30.04
CA GLY A 635 -2.85 -20.12 -30.52
C GLY A 635 -1.46 -19.70 -31.04
N ALA A 636 -1.37 -19.42 -32.35
CA ALA A 636 -0.16 -18.95 -33.02
C ALA A 636 -0.22 -17.47 -33.46
N ASP A 637 -1.38 -16.83 -33.38
CA ASP A 637 -1.56 -15.39 -33.56
C ASP A 637 -1.33 -14.69 -32.21
N LEU A 638 -0.08 -14.30 -31.97
CA LEU A 638 0.37 -13.71 -30.70
C LEU A 638 0.18 -12.18 -30.65
N GLY A 639 -0.66 -11.60 -31.51
CA GLY A 639 -0.86 -10.15 -31.61
C GLY A 639 0.37 -9.35 -32.08
N GLY A 640 1.47 -10.04 -32.44
CA GLY A 640 2.77 -9.45 -32.72
C GLY A 640 3.78 -9.54 -31.57
N GLU A 641 3.37 -10.06 -30.41
CA GLU A 641 4.24 -10.23 -29.24
C GLU A 641 5.19 -11.43 -29.34
N SER A 642 6.24 -11.39 -28.53
CA SER A 642 7.34 -12.33 -28.46
C SER A 642 7.97 -12.32 -27.07
N CYS A 643 8.76 -13.33 -26.69
CA CYS A 643 9.49 -13.31 -25.42
C CYS A 643 10.30 -12.02 -25.23
N VAL A 644 10.96 -11.56 -26.30
CA VAL A 644 11.79 -10.34 -26.30
C VAL A 644 10.97 -9.07 -26.09
N SER A 645 9.76 -8.96 -26.67
CA SER A 645 8.92 -7.77 -26.50
C SER A 645 8.21 -7.71 -25.14
N LEU A 646 7.98 -8.86 -24.50
CA LEU A 646 7.46 -8.97 -23.14
C LEU A 646 8.53 -8.78 -22.04
N GLY A 647 9.76 -8.39 -22.39
CA GLY A 647 10.82 -8.20 -21.39
C GLY A 647 11.32 -9.51 -20.78
N LEU A 648 11.27 -10.59 -21.55
CA LEU A 648 12.03 -11.82 -21.32
C LEU A 648 13.17 -11.90 -22.35
N GLY A 649 13.95 -12.97 -22.30
CA GLY A 649 14.99 -13.21 -23.29
C GLY A 649 14.43 -13.73 -24.62
N GLY A 650 15.19 -14.56 -25.31
CA GLY A 650 14.71 -15.33 -26.45
C GLY A 650 13.63 -16.38 -26.10
N GLY A 651 13.21 -17.15 -27.11
CA GLY A 651 12.40 -18.36 -26.94
C GLY A 651 11.15 -18.42 -27.80
N ALA A 652 10.29 -19.40 -27.50
CA ALA A 652 9.01 -19.59 -28.17
C ALA A 652 7.88 -19.17 -27.22
N LEU A 653 7.37 -17.95 -27.42
CA LEU A 653 6.15 -17.50 -26.76
C LEU A 653 4.96 -18.30 -27.30
N ALA A 654 4.05 -18.70 -26.43
CA ALA A 654 2.79 -19.34 -26.81
C ALA A 654 1.61 -18.60 -26.18
N CYS A 655 0.41 -18.79 -26.70
CA CYS A 655 -0.81 -18.30 -26.06
C CYS A 655 -1.27 -19.26 -24.96
N LEU A 656 -1.83 -18.75 -23.86
CA LEU A 656 -2.51 -19.59 -22.87
C LEU A 656 -3.77 -20.20 -23.49
N GLY A 657 -4.18 -21.38 -22.99
CA GLY A 657 -5.33 -22.13 -23.53
C GLY A 657 -6.71 -21.51 -23.26
N ASP A 658 -6.75 -20.36 -22.59
CA ASP A 658 -7.91 -19.50 -22.34
C ASP A 658 -7.79 -18.11 -23.01
N CYS A 659 -6.68 -17.86 -23.73
CA CYS A 659 -6.40 -16.63 -24.48
C CYS A 659 -6.40 -15.33 -23.65
N SER A 660 -6.34 -15.45 -22.31
CA SER A 660 -6.29 -14.32 -21.37
C SER A 660 -4.88 -13.70 -21.24
N GLY A 661 -3.86 -14.37 -21.79
CA GLY A 661 -2.47 -13.95 -21.77
C GLY A 661 -1.52 -14.97 -22.41
N PHE A 662 -0.22 -14.78 -22.20
CA PHE A 662 0.82 -15.59 -22.84
C PHE A 662 1.44 -16.64 -21.90
N ASP A 663 1.67 -17.85 -22.43
CA ASP A 663 2.51 -18.86 -21.80
C ASP A 663 3.99 -18.52 -22.04
N THR A 664 4.64 -18.08 -20.97
CA THR A 664 6.05 -17.70 -20.95
C THR A 664 7.00 -18.86 -20.62
N SER A 665 6.49 -20.08 -20.39
CA SER A 665 7.33 -21.26 -20.08
C SER A 665 8.22 -21.72 -21.24
N GLY A 666 7.87 -21.34 -22.48
CA GLY A 666 8.69 -21.52 -23.68
C GLY A 666 9.72 -20.41 -23.93
N CYS A 667 9.70 -19.33 -23.14
CA CYS A 667 10.74 -18.32 -23.15
C CYS A 667 11.95 -18.80 -22.34
N VAL A 668 13.16 -18.53 -22.84
CA VAL A 668 14.35 -18.66 -21.99
C VAL A 668 14.40 -17.44 -21.07
N GLY A 669 14.55 -17.68 -19.77
CA GLY A 669 14.96 -16.61 -18.85
C GLY A 669 16.31 -16.09 -19.33
N ALA A 670 16.49 -14.76 -19.29
CA ALA A 670 17.70 -14.10 -19.78
C ALA A 670 18.97 -14.73 -19.18
N VAL A 671 19.97 -14.98 -20.03
CA VAL A 671 21.13 -15.82 -19.72
C VAL A 671 22.42 -15.02 -19.74
N CYS A 672 22.74 -14.47 -18.57
CA CYS A 672 23.94 -13.67 -18.39
C CYS A 672 25.24 -14.29 -18.97
N GLY A 673 25.82 -13.58 -19.93
CA GLY A 673 27.04 -13.90 -20.66
C GLY A 673 26.85 -14.38 -22.11
N ASP A 674 25.67 -14.21 -22.71
CA ASP A 674 25.37 -14.58 -24.10
C ASP A 674 25.76 -13.48 -25.13
N GLY A 675 25.91 -12.24 -24.66
CA GLY A 675 26.32 -11.06 -25.42
C GLY A 675 25.21 -10.11 -25.86
N VAL A 676 23.97 -10.28 -25.39
CA VAL A 676 22.83 -9.38 -25.61
C VAL A 676 22.16 -9.06 -24.28
N ALA A 677 21.97 -7.78 -23.95
CA ALA A 677 21.25 -7.41 -22.72
C ALA A 677 19.74 -7.57 -22.94
N GLU A 678 19.14 -8.65 -22.43
CA GLU A 678 17.73 -8.98 -22.67
C GLU A 678 16.89 -9.20 -21.39
N GLY A 679 15.60 -8.87 -21.49
CA GLY A 679 14.64 -8.98 -20.40
C GLY A 679 15.01 -8.25 -19.09
N PRO A 680 15.03 -8.95 -17.92
CA PRO A 680 15.32 -8.33 -16.63
C PRO A 680 16.81 -8.05 -16.35
N GLU A 681 17.70 -8.32 -17.30
CA GLU A 681 19.13 -8.05 -17.17
C GLU A 681 19.44 -6.55 -17.29
N ALA A 682 20.34 -6.04 -16.45
CA ALA A 682 20.78 -4.66 -16.57
C ALA A 682 21.78 -4.47 -17.73
N CYS A 683 22.52 -5.53 -18.05
CA CYS A 683 23.53 -5.61 -19.09
C CYS A 683 23.83 -7.09 -19.40
N ASP A 684 24.55 -7.38 -20.49
CA ASP A 684 25.24 -8.66 -20.72
C ASP A 684 26.65 -8.41 -21.26
N GLY A 685 27.67 -8.74 -20.46
CA GLY A 685 29.07 -8.76 -20.89
C GLY A 685 29.61 -7.43 -21.44
N ALA A 686 29.45 -7.21 -22.75
CA ALA A 686 29.83 -5.99 -23.47
C ALA A 686 28.63 -5.18 -23.99
N ASP A 687 27.43 -5.75 -24.01
CA ASP A 687 26.18 -5.01 -24.20
C ASP A 687 25.74 -4.44 -22.85
N LEU A 688 25.67 -3.13 -22.75
CA LEU A 688 25.34 -2.42 -21.51
C LEU A 688 23.92 -1.86 -21.55
N ALA A 689 23.04 -2.36 -22.42
CA ALA A 689 21.69 -1.83 -22.66
C ALA A 689 21.68 -0.32 -22.98
N GLY A 690 22.74 0.18 -23.63
CA GLY A 690 22.97 1.61 -23.89
C GLY A 690 23.38 2.45 -22.67
N GLN A 691 23.49 1.85 -21.48
CA GLN A 691 23.98 2.53 -20.28
C GLN A 691 25.50 2.73 -20.32
N SER A 692 25.94 3.70 -19.52
CA SER A 692 27.32 4.09 -19.33
C SER A 692 27.49 4.59 -17.90
N CYS A 693 28.74 4.77 -17.45
CA CYS A 693 29.00 5.44 -16.18
C CYS A 693 28.23 6.78 -16.10
N ALA A 694 28.30 7.61 -17.15
CA ALA A 694 27.63 8.91 -17.22
C ALA A 694 26.10 8.84 -17.03
N SER A 695 25.42 7.82 -17.56
CA SER A 695 23.97 7.69 -17.43
C SER A 695 23.53 7.08 -16.10
N LEU A 696 24.41 6.36 -15.40
CA LEU A 696 24.22 5.90 -14.03
C LEU A 696 24.67 6.93 -12.97
N GLY A 697 24.93 8.18 -13.38
CA GLY A 697 25.35 9.28 -12.50
C GLY A 697 26.87 9.38 -12.26
N PHE A 698 27.67 8.48 -12.81
CA PHE A 698 29.13 8.44 -12.63
C PHE A 698 29.85 9.44 -13.53
N SER A 699 30.91 10.09 -13.02
CA SER A 699 31.59 11.19 -13.72
C SER A 699 32.27 10.77 -15.04
N ALA A 700 32.86 9.58 -15.08
CA ALA A 700 33.50 8.97 -16.24
C ALA A 700 33.78 7.47 -15.97
N GLY A 701 34.68 6.86 -16.75
CA GLY A 701 35.14 5.48 -16.59
C GLY A 701 34.55 4.52 -17.60
N MET A 702 34.81 3.23 -17.40
CA MET A 702 34.31 2.15 -18.24
C MET A 702 33.36 1.28 -17.42
N LEU A 703 32.07 1.39 -17.71
CA LEU A 703 31.05 0.53 -17.15
C LEU A 703 31.28 -0.89 -17.69
N ALA A 704 31.23 -1.88 -16.81
CA ALA A 704 31.31 -3.28 -17.16
C ALA A 704 30.04 -3.99 -16.71
N CYS A 705 29.80 -5.18 -17.26
CA CYS A 705 28.76 -6.06 -16.75
C CYS A 705 29.36 -7.13 -15.84
N ALA A 706 28.75 -7.33 -14.67
CA ALA A 706 29.10 -8.42 -13.77
C ALA A 706 28.55 -9.76 -14.29
N ALA A 707 29.07 -10.87 -13.77
CA ALA A 707 28.64 -12.23 -14.16
C ALA A 707 27.25 -12.63 -13.62
N ASP A 708 26.59 -11.74 -12.88
CA ASP A 708 25.19 -11.83 -12.43
C ASP A 708 24.27 -10.84 -13.16
N CYS A 709 24.79 -10.18 -14.21
CA CYS A 709 24.12 -9.19 -15.05
C CYS A 709 23.56 -7.97 -14.30
N SER A 710 24.22 -7.66 -13.18
CA SER A 710 24.25 -6.34 -12.57
C SER A 710 25.35 -5.46 -13.18
N PHE A 711 25.19 -4.14 -13.08
CA PHE A 711 26.21 -3.18 -13.49
C PHE A 711 27.45 -3.22 -12.57
N ASP A 712 28.59 -3.66 -13.10
CA ASP A 712 29.88 -3.51 -12.43
C ASP A 712 30.37 -2.06 -12.59
N THR A 713 30.07 -1.28 -11.55
CA THR A 713 30.48 0.12 -11.43
C THR A 713 31.91 0.30 -10.92
N SER A 714 32.67 -0.78 -10.64
CA SER A 714 34.07 -0.67 -10.18
C SER A 714 35.02 -0.10 -11.24
N GLY A 715 34.67 -0.23 -12.52
CA GLY A 715 35.35 0.42 -13.65
C GLY A 715 34.90 1.86 -13.91
N CYS A 716 33.80 2.32 -13.29
CA CYS A 716 33.39 3.71 -13.34
C CYS A 716 34.21 4.55 -12.36
N THR A 717 34.67 5.72 -12.80
CA THR A 717 35.13 6.72 -11.84
C THR A 717 33.88 7.27 -11.18
N ALA A 718 33.80 7.09 -9.87
CA ALA A 718 32.62 7.37 -9.04
C ALA A 718 31.82 8.59 -9.51
N ALA A 719 30.49 8.51 -9.37
CA ALA A 719 29.61 9.68 -9.30
C ALA A 719 30.28 10.66 -8.36
N ALA A 720 30.90 11.65 -8.96
CA ALA A 720 31.82 12.50 -8.26
C ALA A 720 30.90 13.28 -7.32
N GLY A 721 31.13 13.17 -6.01
CA GLY A 721 30.07 13.51 -5.05
C GLY A 721 29.82 15.02 -5.00
N ASP A 722 28.96 15.46 -4.08
CA ASP A 722 28.77 16.89 -3.85
C ASP A 722 30.13 17.58 -3.68
N CYS A 723 30.39 18.58 -4.54
CA CYS A 723 31.62 19.34 -4.59
C CYS A 723 32.00 19.97 -3.26
N CYS A 724 31.03 20.28 -2.41
CA CYS A 724 31.25 20.82 -1.07
C CYS A 724 31.54 19.77 0.00
N THR A 725 31.55 18.46 -0.33
CA THR A 725 31.80 17.38 0.62
C THR A 725 33.08 16.60 0.32
N ALA A 726 33.79 16.20 1.37
CA ALA A 726 34.97 15.35 1.27
C ALA A 726 34.56 13.91 0.96
N THR A 727 34.51 13.56 -0.33
CA THR A 727 34.04 12.25 -0.81
C THR A 727 35.15 11.22 -0.96
N GLY A 728 36.42 11.67 -1.01
CA GLY A 728 37.59 10.83 -1.27
C GLY A 728 37.70 10.33 -2.72
N LEU A 729 36.81 10.79 -3.61
CA LEU A 729 36.73 10.37 -5.02
C LEU A 729 37.66 11.21 -5.91
N MET A 730 37.99 10.79 -7.12
CA MET A 730 38.82 11.62 -8.01
C MET A 730 37.99 12.68 -8.75
N GLY A 731 37.59 13.75 -8.04
CA GLY A 731 36.74 14.83 -8.55
C GLY A 731 35.42 14.99 -7.78
N CYS A 732 34.60 15.96 -8.20
CA CYS A 732 33.21 16.17 -7.74
C CYS A 732 32.18 16.30 -8.89
N ALA A 733 30.89 16.37 -8.54
CA ALA A 733 29.75 16.26 -9.45
C ALA A 733 29.79 17.23 -10.63
N ASP A 734 30.33 18.43 -10.40
CA ASP A 734 30.57 19.44 -11.43
C ASP A 734 31.95 19.18 -12.09
N PRO A 735 32.01 18.84 -13.39
CA PRO A 735 33.26 18.57 -14.10
C PRO A 735 34.08 19.84 -14.37
N THR A 736 33.44 21.02 -14.37
CA THR A 736 34.09 22.33 -14.46
C THR A 736 34.74 22.69 -13.12
N CYS A 737 33.99 22.56 -12.01
CA CYS A 737 34.54 22.65 -10.65
C CYS A 737 35.73 21.71 -10.47
N THR A 738 35.56 20.44 -10.86
CA THR A 738 36.62 19.44 -10.83
C THR A 738 37.85 19.92 -11.60
N ALA A 739 37.71 20.27 -12.88
CA ALA A 739 38.84 20.69 -13.71
C ALA A 739 39.59 21.91 -13.15
N ASP A 740 38.85 22.86 -12.57
CA ASP A 740 39.40 24.07 -11.98
C ASP A 740 40.14 23.80 -10.67
N ILE A 741 39.58 22.99 -9.76
CA ILE A 741 40.28 22.58 -8.54
C ILE A 741 41.45 21.65 -8.85
N CYS A 742 41.35 20.75 -9.86
CA CYS A 742 42.49 19.96 -10.35
C CYS A 742 43.67 20.84 -10.81
N ALA A 743 43.38 22.03 -11.36
CA ALA A 743 44.39 22.95 -11.85
C ALA A 743 45.08 23.75 -10.73
N ILE A 744 44.42 23.89 -9.59
CA ILE A 744 44.94 24.53 -8.36
C ILE A 744 45.73 23.50 -7.54
N ASP A 745 45.11 22.36 -7.20
CA ASP A 745 45.77 21.22 -6.56
C ASP A 745 45.52 19.91 -7.34
N PRO A 746 46.53 19.41 -8.08
CA PRO A 746 46.45 18.14 -8.80
C PRO A 746 46.16 16.91 -7.91
N SER A 747 46.31 16.98 -6.59
CA SER A 747 46.01 15.85 -5.70
C SER A 747 44.50 15.59 -5.56
N CYS A 748 43.66 16.62 -5.73
CA CYS A 748 42.19 16.49 -5.76
C CYS A 748 41.66 15.56 -6.86
N CYS A 749 42.47 15.33 -7.91
CA CYS A 749 42.10 14.54 -9.08
C CYS A 749 43.06 13.36 -9.35
N GLY A 750 44.07 13.18 -8.47
CA GLY A 750 45.06 12.10 -8.57
C GLY A 750 45.29 11.33 -7.25
N VAL A 751 44.68 11.76 -6.15
CA VAL A 751 44.75 11.13 -4.82
C VAL A 751 43.36 11.01 -4.21
N GLY A 752 42.53 12.06 -4.29
CA GLY A 752 41.12 12.05 -3.87
C GLY A 752 40.60 13.44 -3.47
N TRP A 753 39.28 13.60 -3.52
CA TRP A 753 38.55 14.83 -3.22
C TRP A 753 38.27 14.90 -1.72
N ASP A 754 39.27 15.40 -0.99
CA ASP A 754 39.21 15.56 0.45
C ASP A 754 38.59 16.90 0.87
N ALA A 755 38.67 17.23 2.16
CA ALA A 755 38.12 18.46 2.70
C ALA A 755 38.80 19.73 2.15
N VAL A 756 40.03 19.66 1.63
CA VAL A 756 40.71 20.79 1.00
C VAL A 756 40.15 21.02 -0.40
N CYS A 757 39.93 19.94 -1.16
CA CYS A 757 39.30 20.00 -2.47
C CYS A 757 37.87 20.54 -2.39
N ALA A 758 37.12 20.09 -1.38
CA ALA A 758 35.78 20.56 -1.09
C ALA A 758 35.74 22.02 -0.57
N ALA A 759 36.74 22.44 0.22
CA ALA A 759 36.88 23.82 0.66
C ALA A 759 37.21 24.78 -0.51
N ALA A 760 38.09 24.36 -1.41
CA ALA A 760 38.45 25.13 -2.60
C ALA A 760 37.26 25.25 -3.57
N ALA A 761 36.50 24.16 -3.78
CA ALA A 761 35.28 24.15 -4.57
C ALA A 761 34.18 25.09 -4.04
N SER A 762 34.03 25.12 -2.71
CA SER A 762 33.15 26.05 -1.98
C SER A 762 33.70 27.47 -1.86
N GLY A 763 34.87 27.77 -2.46
CA GLY A 763 35.49 29.09 -2.48
C GLY A 763 36.00 29.59 -1.12
N SER A 764 36.00 28.74 -0.10
CA SER A 764 36.29 29.10 1.29
C SER A 764 37.79 29.28 1.60
N ASP A 765 38.68 28.94 0.65
CA ASP A 765 40.13 29.09 0.75
C ASP A 765 40.66 30.47 0.27
N GLY A 766 39.79 31.29 -0.34
CA GLY A 766 40.15 32.61 -0.86
C GLY A 766 40.97 32.60 -2.15
N ALA A 767 41.07 31.47 -2.87
CA ALA A 767 41.75 31.39 -4.17
C ALA A 767 40.99 32.10 -5.31
N GLY A 768 39.71 32.44 -5.10
CA GLY A 768 38.93 33.30 -6.00
C GLY A 768 38.39 32.61 -7.24
N ASN A 769 38.16 31.28 -7.17
CA ASN A 769 37.50 30.52 -8.22
C ASN A 769 36.44 29.59 -7.61
N ALA A 770 35.29 30.16 -7.25
CA ALA A 770 34.18 29.45 -6.61
C ALA A 770 33.28 28.80 -7.67
N CYS A 771 32.93 27.52 -7.50
CA CYS A 771 32.01 26.83 -8.42
C CYS A 771 30.62 26.59 -7.81
N LEU A 772 30.48 26.33 -6.50
CA LEU A 772 29.21 26.45 -5.76
C LEU A 772 29.38 26.38 -4.22
N VAL A 773 28.41 26.89 -3.45
CA VAL A 773 28.34 26.81 -1.96
C VAL A 773 27.19 25.88 -1.55
N CYS A 774 27.36 25.02 -0.53
CA CYS A 774 26.38 23.98 -0.19
C CYS A 774 26.12 23.82 1.33
N GLY A 775 24.83 23.85 1.73
CA GLY A 775 24.25 22.97 2.76
C GLY A 775 23.97 23.49 4.19
N PHE A 776 22.69 23.79 4.50
CA PHE A 776 22.01 23.57 5.80
C PHE A 776 20.47 23.58 5.56
N GLY A 777 19.66 22.79 6.29
CA GLY A 777 18.20 22.66 6.04
C GLY A 777 17.38 22.03 7.18
N CYS A 778 16.05 22.09 7.09
CA CYS A 778 15.08 21.93 8.21
C CYS A 778 14.44 20.55 8.38
N ALA A 779 13.76 20.35 9.53
CA ALA A 779 13.43 19.04 10.10
C ALA A 779 12.32 18.21 9.39
N GLN A 780 11.43 18.84 8.63
CA GLN A 780 10.49 18.15 7.72
C GLN A 780 10.15 19.04 6.51
N PRO A 781 9.76 18.47 5.35
CA PRO A 781 9.50 19.25 4.14
C PRO A 781 8.37 20.26 4.34
N LEU A 782 8.57 21.50 3.88
CA LEU A 782 7.63 22.60 4.07
C LEU A 782 6.24 22.34 3.45
N CYS A 783 6.19 21.48 2.43
CA CYS A 783 5.01 21.17 1.64
C CYS A 783 4.16 20.00 2.20
N GLN A 784 4.33 19.63 3.46
CA GLN A 784 3.57 18.56 4.11
C GLN A 784 3.13 18.99 5.51
N THR A 785 1.98 18.49 5.95
CA THR A 785 1.43 18.82 7.28
C THR A 785 2.13 18.04 8.38
N GLY A 786 2.29 18.64 9.56
CA GLY A 786 3.06 18.06 10.66
C GLY A 786 3.07 18.89 11.94
N THR A 787 4.06 18.63 12.80
CA THR A 787 4.28 19.35 14.07
C THR A 787 4.79 20.78 13.87
N GLU A 788 4.69 21.62 14.91
CA GLU A 788 5.02 23.04 14.84
C GLU A 788 6.52 23.30 14.54
N GLN A 789 6.80 24.13 13.54
CA GLN A 789 8.17 24.33 13.03
C GLN A 789 8.97 25.46 13.73
N ALA A 790 8.65 25.77 14.99
CA ALA A 790 9.27 26.88 15.75
C ALA A 790 10.81 26.87 15.76
N SER A 791 11.42 25.69 15.77
CA SER A 791 12.88 25.50 15.75
C SER A 791 13.54 25.89 14.43
N CYS A 792 12.77 26.01 13.34
CA CYS A 792 13.27 26.23 11.99
C CYS A 792 13.21 27.70 11.54
N GLN A 793 12.58 28.59 12.32
CA GLN A 793 12.50 30.04 12.04
C GLN A 793 13.86 30.72 11.87
N ALA A 794 14.94 30.18 12.46
CA ALA A 794 16.28 30.76 12.36
C ALA A 794 17.09 30.26 11.15
N THR A 795 16.66 29.17 10.50
CA THR A 795 17.40 28.47 9.43
C THR A 795 16.63 28.34 8.12
N ASN A 796 15.33 28.62 8.12
CA ASN A 796 14.52 28.66 6.91
C ASN A 796 13.51 29.81 7.02
N GLN A 797 13.77 30.86 6.25
CA GLN A 797 13.02 32.12 6.31
C GLN A 797 11.53 31.92 5.99
N CYS A 798 11.20 30.98 5.08
CA CYS A 798 9.83 30.57 4.81
C CYS A 798 9.07 30.18 6.09
N VAL A 799 9.70 29.38 6.95
CA VAL A 799 9.11 28.98 8.22
C VAL A 799 8.88 30.20 9.09
N ALA A 800 9.90 31.05 9.23
CA ALA A 800 9.84 32.26 10.03
C ALA A 800 8.68 33.18 9.65
N ASP A 801 8.43 33.34 8.35
CA ASP A 801 7.45 34.27 7.79
C ASP A 801 6.02 33.73 7.92
N VAL A 802 5.80 32.43 7.66
CA VAL A 802 4.53 31.75 7.95
C VAL A 802 4.21 31.87 9.45
N CYS A 803 5.16 31.53 10.33
CA CYS A 803 5.00 31.68 11.80
C CYS A 803 4.68 33.12 12.26
N ALA A 804 5.12 34.13 11.51
CA ALA A 804 4.95 35.53 11.85
C ALA A 804 3.60 36.11 11.38
N ILE A 805 3.00 35.49 10.36
CA ILE A 805 1.66 35.82 9.87
C ILE A 805 0.60 35.00 10.61
N ASP A 806 0.76 33.67 10.69
CA ASP A 806 -0.03 32.82 11.58
C ASP A 806 0.84 32.16 12.67
N ALA A 807 0.71 32.70 13.89
CA ALA A 807 1.37 32.18 15.07
C ALA A 807 0.89 30.76 15.46
N PHE A 808 -0.27 30.29 14.97
CA PHE A 808 -0.74 28.94 15.20
C PHE A 808 0.18 27.89 14.56
N CYS A 809 0.68 28.16 13.35
CA CYS A 809 1.59 27.28 12.59
C CYS A 809 2.85 26.88 13.38
N CYS A 810 3.26 27.73 14.32
CA CYS A 810 4.52 27.58 15.06
C CYS A 810 4.36 27.58 16.58
N ALA A 811 3.13 27.60 17.07
CA ALA A 811 2.81 27.39 18.48
C ALA A 811 1.95 26.15 18.74
N ASN A 812 1.36 25.53 17.70
CA ASN A 812 0.42 24.40 17.86
C ASN A 812 0.60 23.28 16.82
N ALA A 813 0.58 23.58 15.51
CA ALA A 813 0.74 22.57 14.46
C ALA A 813 0.99 23.22 13.08
N TRP A 814 1.77 22.56 12.22
CA TRP A 814 2.00 22.97 10.82
C TRP A 814 0.97 22.29 9.91
N ASP A 815 -0.25 22.83 9.85
CA ASP A 815 -1.38 22.18 9.17
C ASP A 815 -1.53 22.56 7.67
N GLY A 816 -2.65 22.17 7.06
CA GLY A 816 -2.92 22.41 5.64
C GLY A 816 -3.06 23.89 5.27
N LEU A 817 -3.37 24.78 6.21
CA LEU A 817 -3.31 26.22 5.99
C LEU A 817 -1.86 26.67 5.97
N CYS A 818 -1.04 26.23 6.92
CA CYS A 818 0.40 26.51 6.95
C CYS A 818 1.12 26.05 5.66
N VAL A 819 0.73 24.91 5.08
CA VAL A 819 1.27 24.41 3.80
C VAL A 819 0.80 25.25 2.59
N ASN A 820 -0.46 25.71 2.56
CA ASN A 820 -0.92 26.65 1.52
C ASN A 820 -0.24 28.02 1.67
N GLU A 821 0.05 28.42 2.91
CA GLU A 821 0.85 29.59 3.25
C GLU A 821 2.30 29.42 2.82
N VAL A 822 2.91 28.23 2.84
CA VAL A 822 4.23 28.01 2.20
C VAL A 822 4.19 28.34 0.70
N GLY A 823 3.13 27.96 0.00
CA GLY A 823 2.99 28.28 -1.43
C GLY A 823 2.79 29.76 -1.73
N SER A 824 2.23 30.53 -0.79
CA SER A 824 1.82 31.93 -1.01
C SER A 824 2.68 32.98 -0.27
N ILE A 825 3.32 32.61 0.84
CA ILE A 825 4.31 33.39 1.60
C ILE A 825 5.73 33.09 1.10
N CYS A 826 6.02 31.84 0.74
CA CYS A 826 7.38 31.41 0.36
C CYS A 826 7.56 31.06 -1.13
N GLY A 827 6.48 31.05 -1.91
CA GLY A 827 6.52 30.79 -3.36
C GLY A 827 6.91 29.36 -3.77
N LEU A 828 6.87 28.39 -2.85
CA LEU A 828 7.22 26.99 -3.14
C LEU A 828 6.00 26.23 -3.64
N VAL A 829 6.11 25.57 -4.81
CA VAL A 829 5.02 24.76 -5.36
C VAL A 829 4.95 23.42 -4.61
N CYS A 830 4.00 23.33 -3.68
CA CYS A 830 3.68 22.13 -2.94
C CYS A 830 2.69 21.25 -3.76
N PRO A 831 3.02 19.98 -4.04
CA PRO A 831 2.20 19.10 -4.89
C PRO A 831 1.01 18.46 -4.17
#